data_AF-A0AAJ7WRV2-F1
#
_entry.id   AF-A0AAJ7WRV2-F1
#
_cell.length_a   1.000
_cell.length_b   1.000
_cell.length_c   1.000
_cell.angle_alpha   90.00
_cell.angle_beta   90.00
_cell.angle_gamma   90.00
#
_symmetry.space_group_name_H-M   'P 1'
#
loop_
_entity.id
_entity.type
_entity.pdbx_description
1 polymer ?
#
loop_
_entity_poly.entity_id
_entity_poly.type
_entity_poly.pdbx_seq_one_letter_code
_entity_poly.pdbx_strand_id
1 'polypeptide(L)'
;MSCVNYECLNVRVSGGLRTPRLWMGGGGPSWLGPGWDVKSVTRAQRAAHQARSSPHSPGSAPPRSLSVAALRAPPCGSNMSVVRRGSAGLLLLRAGVWSRRVVASSASPRGPAWLVPSAVAWGRCLPSAFSSGPRPADTSLFVPLVVQPAVGSEEDIGAELTQSLDKNEVLKILNKFYKRKEMQKLGVDNGLDARLFHQAFISFRKWVMESNALPVEFHIALSDISYGAGHVDDIFPYFLQHSRQIFPMLECMEELRKISDLRFPSNWYPEARSMQRKIVFHAGPTNSGKTHHAIQRFLAARSAVYCGPLRLLAHEIYERSKGAGVPCDLVTGEERLFASEEGRPSSHVACTIEMCSTNIMYEVAVVDEIQMIRDPGRGWAWTRALLGLCAEEVHVCGEPAAIALVRDLMFTTGEEVEVHTYERLTPISIEDHALESLDKLQSGDCVVCFNKNDIYSISRQIEASGQECAVIYGSLPPGTKLAQAKKFNDPSDPCKILVATDAIGMGLNLSIRRVIFNSLTKPTMNEKGEKSMERISTSQALQIGGRAGRFGSAFSQGLVTTMHRDDLPVLKAIMARPLEPIQEAGLHPTAEQVELFTYNLPQATLSNIIDIFVSLSQVDGLYFVCNVDDFKFLADMIQHIPLNLRVRYVFCTAPINRKQPFVCTSFLKFARQYSRNEPLTVGWLCRHVSWPLAEPRNIRDLVHLEAVHDVFDLYLWLSYRFMDMFPDALLVRDLQRQLDSAIQEGVRNITRLIRATEESRGGVPHKQGSGEDDSSSADSPNRPTQTQGPDRTSGTGYRRKGQGTKNQGPGGAADMRIGNTTLKAVKGGSLSEQLLQQGLLTQQMLNQLRRELARDKKSRGNAEGDDGDGDKPGHRGNSPGDAKGSRG
;
A
#
# COMPACT_ATOMS: atom_id res chain seq x y z
N MET A 1 13.50 8.02 -32.43
CA MET A 1 12.24 8.82 -32.50
C MET A 1 11.13 7.89 -32.97
N SER A 2 10.51 7.21 -32.02
CA SER A 2 9.49 6.17 -32.24
C SER A 2 8.85 5.90 -30.87
N CYS A 3 7.63 6.40 -30.66
CA CYS A 3 6.98 6.42 -29.35
C CYS A 3 6.29 5.10 -29.04
N VAL A 4 6.32 4.68 -27.77
CA VAL A 4 5.39 3.69 -27.23
C VAL A 4 4.20 4.48 -26.67
N ASN A 5 3.12 4.57 -27.44
CA ASN A 5 1.89 5.21 -26.97
C ASN A 5 1.18 4.31 -25.95
N TYR A 6 0.80 4.88 -24.80
CA TYR A 6 -0.37 4.42 -24.07
C TYR A 6 -1.59 5.11 -24.69
N GLU A 7 -2.43 4.37 -25.41
CA GLU A 7 -3.61 4.96 -26.06
C GLU A 7 -4.81 5.02 -25.11
N CYS A 8 -5.30 6.24 -24.86
CA CYS A 8 -6.59 6.45 -24.22
C CYS A 8 -7.73 6.07 -25.18
N LEU A 9 -8.50 5.04 -24.84
CA LEU A 9 -9.69 4.62 -25.60
C LEU A 9 -10.79 5.69 -25.55
N ASN A 10 -10.81 6.55 -26.56
CA ASN A 10 -11.77 7.65 -26.67
C ASN A 10 -12.89 7.28 -27.65
N VAL A 11 -13.99 6.71 -27.11
CA VAL A 11 -15.08 6.12 -27.91
C VAL A 11 -15.89 7.21 -28.63
N ARG A 12 -15.62 7.42 -29.92
CA ARG A 12 -16.49 8.23 -30.80
C ARG A 12 -17.64 7.41 -31.36
N VAL A 13 -18.81 7.53 -30.73
CA VAL A 13 -20.09 7.16 -31.34
C VAL A 13 -20.32 8.00 -32.60
N SER A 14 -20.81 7.37 -33.67
CA SER A 14 -21.14 8.05 -34.92
C SER A 14 -22.63 8.39 -34.98
N GLY A 15 -22.94 9.68 -35.08
CA GLY A 15 -24.28 10.26 -35.23
C GLY A 15 -24.16 11.63 -35.90
N GLY A 16 -25.09 11.98 -36.79
CA GLY A 16 -24.92 13.12 -37.71
C GLY A 16 -25.82 14.33 -37.48
N LEU A 17 -25.75 15.26 -38.44
CA LEU A 17 -26.75 16.31 -38.75
C LEU A 17 -26.96 17.46 -37.74
N ARG A 18 -26.23 18.59 -37.92
CA ARG A 18 -26.73 19.85 -38.57
C ARG A 18 -25.82 21.07 -38.33
N THR A 19 -25.78 21.98 -39.31
CA THR A 19 -25.22 23.35 -39.22
C THR A 19 -26.33 24.37 -38.92
N PRO A 20 -26.05 25.48 -38.21
CA PRO A 20 -25.78 26.79 -38.84
C PRO A 20 -24.50 27.47 -38.27
N ARG A 21 -23.61 28.14 -39.03
CA ARG A 21 -23.67 29.41 -39.82
C ARG A 21 -23.41 30.71 -39.01
N LEU A 22 -22.35 31.43 -39.45
CA LEU A 22 -22.03 32.88 -39.30
C LEU A 22 -21.79 33.49 -37.90
N TRP A 23 -20.62 34.14 -37.74
CA TRP A 23 -20.47 35.60 -37.92
C TRP A 23 -19.01 35.96 -38.32
N MET A 24 -18.74 37.23 -38.67
CA MET A 24 -17.42 37.70 -39.17
C MET A 24 -16.91 38.95 -38.44
N GLY A 25 -15.59 39.15 -38.45
CA GLY A 25 -14.89 40.38 -38.06
C GLY A 25 -13.67 40.12 -37.15
N GLY A 26 -12.50 40.74 -37.31
CA GLY A 26 -12.02 41.61 -38.39
C GLY A 26 -11.28 42.86 -37.88
N GLY A 27 -9.94 42.89 -37.97
CA GLY A 27 -9.15 44.11 -37.71
C GLY A 27 -7.73 43.88 -37.18
N GLY A 28 -6.72 44.41 -37.90
CA GLY A 28 -5.44 44.87 -37.32
C GLY A 28 -5.46 46.41 -37.20
N PRO A 29 -4.32 47.15 -37.26
CA PRO A 29 -2.95 46.72 -37.58
C PRO A 29 -1.79 47.40 -36.80
N SER A 30 -0.53 46.94 -37.04
CA SER A 30 0.77 47.69 -36.92
C SER A 30 1.23 48.18 -35.51
N TRP A 31 2.51 48.35 -35.16
CA TRP A 31 3.68 48.92 -35.89
C TRP A 31 5.07 48.50 -35.32
N LEU A 32 6.13 48.66 -36.15
CA LEU A 32 7.58 48.88 -35.88
C LEU A 32 8.51 47.80 -35.24
N GLY A 33 9.71 47.67 -35.84
CA GLY A 33 10.98 47.13 -35.28
C GLY A 33 11.97 48.28 -34.97
N PRO A 34 13.33 48.16 -35.09
CA PRO A 34 14.17 47.13 -35.77
C PRO A 34 15.24 46.49 -34.81
N GLY A 35 16.26 45.70 -35.20
CA GLY A 35 16.77 45.22 -36.51
C GLY A 35 18.09 44.43 -36.39
N TRP A 36 18.87 44.35 -37.50
CA TRP A 36 20.13 43.60 -37.73
C TRP A 36 20.00 42.06 -37.87
N ASP A 37 20.85 41.32 -38.59
CA ASP A 37 21.47 41.42 -39.95
C ASP A 37 22.41 40.19 -40.13
N VAL A 38 22.72 39.60 -41.30
CA VAL A 38 22.02 39.43 -42.60
C VAL A 38 22.74 38.32 -43.42
N LYS A 39 22.22 37.99 -44.62
CA LYS A 39 22.71 36.99 -45.62
C LYS A 39 22.36 35.52 -45.32
N SER A 40 21.81 34.66 -46.20
CA SER A 40 21.12 34.67 -47.52
C SER A 40 21.41 33.28 -48.13
N VAL A 41 20.45 32.37 -48.37
CA VAL A 41 19.56 32.30 -49.57
C VAL A 41 20.35 31.93 -50.84
N THR A 42 20.00 30.94 -51.69
CA THR A 42 18.71 30.38 -52.19
C THR A 42 18.80 28.84 -52.40
N ARG A 43 17.74 28.02 -52.32
CA ARG A 43 16.81 27.52 -53.40
C ARG A 43 17.46 27.22 -54.78
N ALA A 44 17.02 26.24 -55.59
CA ALA A 44 16.12 25.07 -55.42
C ALA A 44 16.07 24.18 -56.71
N GLN A 45 15.30 23.08 -56.66
CA GLN A 45 14.63 22.35 -57.77
C GLN A 45 15.34 21.24 -58.60
N ARG A 46 14.56 20.16 -58.79
CA ARG A 46 14.38 19.31 -60.00
C ARG A 46 15.54 18.48 -60.59
N ALA A 47 15.56 17.21 -60.17
CA ALA A 47 15.28 16.03 -60.99
C ALA A 47 15.86 15.86 -62.43
N ALA A 48 16.49 14.68 -62.59
CA ALA A 48 16.45 13.76 -63.74
C ALA A 48 17.50 13.82 -64.88
N HIS A 49 18.18 12.66 -65.01
CA HIS A 49 18.68 11.98 -66.23
C HIS A 49 19.98 12.39 -66.96
N GLN A 50 20.79 11.34 -67.16
CA GLN A 50 21.73 11.06 -68.28
C GLN A 50 23.05 11.87 -68.39
N ALA A 51 24.14 11.33 -68.94
CA ALA A 51 24.59 9.94 -69.15
C ALA A 51 26.05 9.91 -69.67
N ARG A 52 26.63 8.69 -69.78
CA ARG A 52 27.94 8.34 -70.39
C ARG A 52 29.14 8.65 -69.47
N SER A 53 30.21 7.85 -69.48
CA SER A 53 30.67 6.92 -70.52
C SER A 53 30.80 5.44 -70.12
N SER A 54 30.72 4.59 -71.15
CA SER A 54 31.15 3.19 -71.23
C SER A 54 31.59 2.98 -72.69
N PRO A 55 32.44 1.99 -73.04
CA PRO A 55 31.87 0.65 -73.30
C PRO A 55 32.80 -0.56 -73.02
N HIS A 56 32.21 -1.70 -72.68
CA HIS A 56 32.34 -2.96 -73.44
C HIS A 56 31.36 -4.02 -72.89
N SER A 57 30.77 -4.83 -73.78
CA SER A 57 29.75 -5.89 -73.54
C SER A 57 29.74 -6.82 -74.78
N PRO A 58 29.15 -8.04 -74.82
CA PRO A 58 27.80 -8.46 -74.35
C PRO A 58 27.84 -9.63 -73.31
N GLY A 59 26.80 -10.01 -72.56
CA GLY A 59 25.50 -10.64 -72.94
C GLY A 59 25.54 -12.16 -72.58
N SER A 60 24.47 -12.92 -72.31
CA SER A 60 23.01 -12.70 -72.15
C SER A 60 22.34 -13.98 -71.55
N ALA A 61 21.15 -13.88 -70.97
CA ALA A 61 20.32 -15.02 -70.50
C ALA A 61 19.02 -15.14 -71.34
N PRO A 62 18.05 -16.09 -71.15
CA PRO A 62 17.92 -17.31 -70.30
C PRO A 62 17.66 -18.57 -71.21
N PRO A 63 16.67 -19.52 -71.06
CA PRO A 63 15.90 -20.10 -69.93
C PRO A 63 15.71 -21.66 -69.90
N ARG A 64 15.09 -22.18 -68.80
CA ARG A 64 14.17 -23.36 -68.69
C ARG A 64 14.46 -24.74 -69.37
N SER A 65 14.72 -25.74 -68.50
CA SER A 65 13.91 -27.00 -68.29
C SER A 65 13.98 -28.25 -69.21
N LEU A 66 13.48 -29.40 -68.65
CA LEU A 66 13.01 -30.68 -69.28
C LEU A 66 14.06 -31.73 -69.75
N SER A 67 13.76 -33.04 -69.91
CA SER A 67 12.82 -34.00 -69.26
C SER A 67 12.88 -35.44 -69.85
N VAL A 68 12.57 -36.49 -69.05
CA VAL A 68 12.03 -37.83 -69.48
C VAL A 68 11.14 -38.33 -68.31
N ALA A 69 9.79 -38.40 -68.35
CA ALA A 69 8.84 -39.28 -69.09
C ALA A 69 8.64 -40.68 -68.42
N ALA A 70 7.43 -41.28 -68.30
CA ALA A 70 6.12 -40.94 -68.88
C ALA A 70 4.87 -41.45 -68.08
N LEU A 71 3.78 -40.66 -68.10
CA LEU A 71 2.34 -40.96 -68.34
C LEU A 71 1.61 -42.11 -67.57
N ARG A 72 0.28 -42.08 -67.31
CA ARG A 72 -0.90 -41.43 -67.99
C ARG A 72 -2.07 -41.15 -66.99
N ALA A 73 -3.13 -40.46 -67.43
CA ALA A 73 -4.33 -40.00 -66.66
C ALA A 73 -5.66 -40.61 -67.24
N PRO A 74 -6.95 -40.28 -66.88
CA PRO A 74 -7.50 -39.11 -66.14
C PRO A 74 -8.69 -39.44 -65.13
N PRO A 75 -9.86 -38.75 -64.96
CA PRO A 75 -10.31 -38.32 -63.59
C PRO A 75 -11.81 -38.48 -63.15
N CYS A 76 -12.10 -38.22 -61.85
CA CYS A 76 -13.35 -37.72 -61.21
C CYS A 76 -12.96 -37.31 -59.75
N GLY A 77 -13.54 -36.38 -58.96
CA GLY A 77 -14.93 -35.90 -58.77
C GLY A 77 -15.44 -36.39 -57.38
N SER A 78 -16.08 -35.63 -56.47
CA SER A 78 -16.39 -34.20 -56.35
C SER A 78 -16.99 -33.86 -54.96
N ASN A 79 -16.81 -32.63 -54.46
CA ASN A 79 -17.64 -31.87 -53.47
C ASN A 79 -18.04 -32.46 -52.09
N MET A 80 -17.91 -31.63 -51.04
CA MET A 80 -18.89 -31.52 -49.95
C MET A 80 -19.22 -30.04 -49.70
N SER A 81 -20.49 -29.75 -49.37
CA SER A 81 -21.03 -28.39 -49.25
C SER A 81 -21.86 -28.19 -47.98
N VAL A 82 -21.98 -26.93 -47.56
CA VAL A 82 -22.79 -26.46 -46.41
C VAL A 82 -24.29 -26.44 -46.80
N VAL A 83 -25.22 -26.72 -45.87
CA VAL A 83 -26.46 -25.93 -45.59
C VAL A 83 -27.44 -26.59 -44.57
N ARG A 84 -27.76 -25.83 -43.51
CA ARG A 84 -28.99 -25.68 -42.68
C ARG A 84 -30.05 -26.80 -42.47
N ARG A 85 -30.46 -26.91 -41.18
CA ARG A 85 -31.84 -27.00 -40.60
C ARG A 85 -32.78 -28.17 -40.96
N GLY A 86 -33.35 -28.80 -39.92
CA GLY A 86 -34.56 -29.63 -39.93
C GLY A 86 -34.95 -30.05 -38.50
N SER A 87 -36.23 -30.31 -38.21
CA SER A 87 -36.75 -30.54 -36.83
C SER A 87 -37.82 -31.65 -36.73
N ALA A 88 -38.03 -32.14 -35.50
CA ALA A 88 -39.21 -32.88 -34.97
C ALA A 88 -39.37 -34.40 -35.23
N GLY A 89 -40.15 -35.05 -34.35
CA GLY A 89 -40.51 -36.49 -34.37
C GLY A 89 -39.58 -37.38 -33.53
N LEU A 90 -39.73 -37.60 -32.20
CA LEU A 90 -40.87 -38.05 -31.38
C LEU A 90 -41.24 -39.54 -31.54
N LEU A 91 -40.96 -40.36 -30.51
CA LEU A 91 -41.81 -41.49 -30.11
C LEU A 91 -41.62 -41.84 -28.61
N LEU A 92 -42.60 -42.49 -27.99
CA LEU A 92 -42.64 -42.84 -26.56
C LEU A 92 -42.22 -44.30 -26.32
N LEU A 93 -41.81 -44.66 -25.08
CA LEU A 93 -42.65 -45.52 -24.21
C LEU A 93 -42.12 -45.73 -22.76
N ARG A 94 -43.01 -45.39 -21.81
CA ARG A 94 -43.26 -45.91 -20.45
C ARG A 94 -42.15 -46.44 -19.52
N ALA A 95 -42.18 -45.90 -18.31
CA ALA A 95 -41.52 -46.35 -17.08
C ALA A 95 -42.10 -47.66 -16.48
N GLY A 96 -41.36 -48.22 -15.51
CA GLY A 96 -41.80 -49.25 -14.56
C GLY A 96 -40.90 -49.24 -13.31
N VAL A 97 -41.44 -49.50 -12.11
CA VAL A 97 -40.73 -49.31 -10.82
C VAL A 97 -41.00 -50.47 -9.86
N TRP A 98 -39.94 -50.99 -9.21
CA TRP A 98 -39.81 -51.62 -7.87
C TRP A 98 -38.49 -52.42 -7.86
N SER A 99 -37.61 -52.46 -6.85
CA SER A 99 -37.67 -52.30 -5.37
C SER A 99 -38.09 -53.55 -4.58
N ARG A 100 -37.11 -54.39 -4.17
CA ARG A 100 -36.83 -54.74 -2.75
C ARG A 100 -35.66 -55.73 -2.50
N ARG A 101 -34.78 -55.32 -1.58
CA ARG A 101 -34.16 -56.04 -0.43
C ARG A 101 -33.53 -57.46 -0.55
N VAL A 102 -32.23 -57.51 -0.19
CA VAL A 102 -31.60 -58.26 0.93
C VAL A 102 -31.73 -59.80 1.00
N VAL A 103 -30.57 -60.49 1.04
CA VAL A 103 -30.06 -61.36 2.15
C VAL A 103 -28.56 -61.65 1.88
N ALA A 104 -27.76 -61.99 2.90
CA ALA A 104 -26.33 -62.27 2.78
C ALA A 104 -25.85 -63.43 3.67
N SER A 105 -24.95 -64.28 3.16
CA SER A 105 -24.07 -65.27 3.85
C SER A 105 -23.30 -66.06 2.75
N SER A 106 -22.16 -66.76 2.95
CA SER A 106 -21.11 -66.71 3.99
C SER A 106 -19.93 -67.65 3.61
N ALA A 107 -18.78 -67.52 4.30
CA ALA A 107 -17.68 -68.49 4.45
C ALA A 107 -16.65 -68.71 3.31
N SER A 108 -15.36 -68.58 3.69
CA SER A 108 -14.17 -69.17 3.05
C SER A 108 -13.80 -70.50 3.76
N PRO A 109 -12.73 -71.25 3.39
CA PRO A 109 -11.42 -70.98 4.03
C PRO A 109 -10.12 -71.46 3.30
N ARG A 110 -8.96 -71.06 3.86
CA ARG A 110 -7.57 -71.58 3.69
C ARG A 110 -6.81 -71.23 2.38
N GLY A 111 -5.51 -70.97 2.53
CA GLY A 111 -4.52 -70.65 1.47
C GLY A 111 -3.34 -71.64 1.50
N PRO A 112 -2.04 -71.24 1.35
CA PRO A 112 -1.49 -69.88 1.47
C PRO A 112 -0.39 -69.46 0.44
N ALA A 113 0.06 -68.20 0.60
CA ALA A 113 1.43 -67.69 0.40
C ALA A 113 1.87 -67.07 -0.96
N TRP A 114 2.54 -65.90 -0.82
CA TRP A 114 3.43 -65.18 -1.74
C TRP A 114 2.94 -64.77 -3.14
N LEU A 115 2.46 -63.51 -3.26
CA LEU A 115 2.67 -62.66 -4.45
C LEU A 115 2.52 -61.17 -4.09
N VAL A 116 3.05 -60.28 -4.94
CA VAL A 116 3.17 -58.83 -4.68
C VAL A 116 1.93 -58.06 -5.20
N PRO A 117 1.24 -57.24 -4.38
CA PRO A 117 0.35 -56.18 -4.86
C PRO A 117 1.18 -54.92 -5.16
N SER A 118 1.22 -54.37 -6.37
CA SER A 118 0.11 -53.90 -7.22
C SER A 118 -0.71 -52.80 -6.55
N ALA A 119 -0.74 -51.61 -7.15
CA ALA A 119 -1.32 -50.42 -6.55
C ALA A 119 -2.85 -50.51 -6.43
N VAL A 120 -3.37 -50.22 -5.24
CA VAL A 120 -4.81 -50.04 -5.02
C VAL A 120 -5.20 -48.62 -5.44
N ALA A 121 -6.02 -48.50 -6.48
CA ALA A 121 -6.61 -47.22 -6.89
C ALA A 121 -7.65 -46.77 -5.85
N TRP A 122 -7.23 -45.95 -4.88
CA TRP A 122 -8.13 -45.30 -3.94
C TRP A 122 -8.89 -44.16 -4.64
N GLY A 123 -10.00 -44.53 -5.28
CA GLY A 123 -10.98 -43.58 -5.81
C GLY A 123 -11.67 -42.81 -4.67
N ARG A 124 -10.97 -41.82 -4.11
CA ARG A 124 -11.58 -40.83 -3.21
C ARG A 124 -12.51 -39.96 -4.05
N CYS A 125 -13.81 -40.12 -3.87
CA CYS A 125 -14.75 -39.06 -4.21
C CYS A 125 -14.30 -37.79 -3.48
N LEU A 126 -14.02 -36.73 -4.23
CA LEU A 126 -13.88 -35.39 -3.67
C LEU A 126 -15.16 -35.08 -2.88
N PRO A 127 -15.08 -34.60 -1.63
CA PRO A 127 -16.22 -34.00 -0.98
C PRO A 127 -16.74 -32.88 -1.88
N SER A 128 -18.04 -32.84 -2.15
CA SER A 128 -18.64 -31.68 -2.80
C SER A 128 -18.37 -30.47 -1.93
N ALA A 129 -17.47 -29.58 -2.39
CA ALA A 129 -17.15 -28.37 -1.66
C ALA A 129 -18.45 -27.62 -1.38
N PHE A 130 -18.69 -27.27 -0.10
CA PHE A 130 -19.79 -26.41 0.26
C PHE A 130 -19.51 -25.03 -0.37
N SER A 131 -20.07 -24.80 -1.55
CA SER A 131 -20.37 -23.45 -2.00
C SER A 131 -21.29 -22.86 -0.92
N SER A 132 -20.70 -22.04 -0.05
CA SER A 132 -21.50 -21.12 0.74
C SER A 132 -22.25 -20.24 -0.26
N GLY A 133 -23.57 -20.15 -0.12
CA GLY A 133 -24.36 -19.22 -0.90
C GLY A 133 -23.78 -17.81 -0.73
N PRO A 134 -23.89 -16.94 -1.77
CA PRO A 134 -23.27 -15.62 -1.74
C PRO A 134 -23.64 -14.91 -0.44
N ARG A 135 -22.62 -14.49 0.32
CA ARG A 135 -22.84 -13.88 1.65
C ARG A 135 -23.80 -12.70 1.50
N PRO A 136 -24.76 -12.50 2.42
CA PRO A 136 -25.56 -11.29 2.41
C PRO A 136 -24.62 -10.09 2.49
N ALA A 137 -24.86 -9.09 1.66
CA ALA A 137 -24.04 -7.88 1.62
C ALA A 137 -24.06 -7.21 3.00
N ASP A 138 -22.90 -6.73 3.46
CA ASP A 138 -22.88 -5.95 4.70
C ASP A 138 -23.54 -4.59 4.47
N THR A 139 -24.81 -4.50 4.84
CA THR A 139 -25.60 -3.29 4.66
C THR A 139 -25.05 -2.12 5.46
N SER A 140 -24.24 -2.34 6.50
CA SER A 140 -23.67 -1.27 7.34
C SER A 140 -22.75 -0.34 6.54
N LEU A 141 -22.14 -0.85 5.47
CA LEU A 141 -21.30 -0.10 4.54
C LEU A 141 -22.09 0.89 3.67
N PHE A 142 -23.42 0.76 3.59
CA PHE A 142 -24.25 1.63 2.75
C PHE A 142 -24.50 2.96 3.46
N VAL A 143 -23.75 3.98 3.05
CA VAL A 143 -23.90 5.37 3.49
C VAL A 143 -25.16 5.99 2.85
N PRO A 144 -26.11 6.53 3.63
CA PRO A 144 -27.33 7.11 3.08
C PRO A 144 -27.07 8.45 2.39
N LEU A 145 -27.51 8.59 1.15
CA LEU A 145 -27.51 9.87 0.43
C LEU A 145 -28.65 10.79 0.91
N VAL A 146 -28.40 12.09 0.88
CA VAL A 146 -29.36 13.12 1.33
C VAL A 146 -30.25 13.55 0.17
N VAL A 147 -31.46 13.00 0.12
CA VAL A 147 -32.54 13.51 -0.74
C VAL A 147 -33.08 14.81 -0.15
N GLN A 148 -33.05 15.91 -0.92
CA GLN A 148 -33.57 17.21 -0.48
C GLN A 148 -35.07 17.32 -0.75
N PRO A 149 -35.86 17.99 0.11
CA PRO A 149 -37.25 18.35 -0.17
C PRO A 149 -37.38 19.25 -1.41
N ALA A 150 -38.53 19.23 -2.07
CA ALA A 150 -38.85 20.18 -3.13
C ALA A 150 -39.25 21.54 -2.51
N VAL A 151 -38.36 22.54 -2.65
CA VAL A 151 -38.53 23.92 -2.13
C VAL A 151 -38.62 24.96 -3.25
N GLY A 152 -38.68 24.53 -4.51
CA GLY A 152 -38.84 25.39 -5.68
C GLY A 152 -40.28 25.90 -5.85
N SER A 153 -40.44 26.95 -6.67
CA SER A 153 -41.74 27.50 -7.06
C SER A 153 -42.36 26.74 -8.24
N GLU A 154 -42.51 25.42 -8.08
CA GLU A 154 -43.38 24.62 -8.94
C GLU A 154 -44.78 24.62 -8.31
N GLU A 155 -45.81 24.86 -9.12
CA GLU A 155 -47.21 24.84 -8.66
C GLU A 155 -47.58 23.40 -8.27
N ASP A 156 -48.27 23.20 -7.14
CA ASP A 156 -48.66 21.86 -6.69
C ASP A 156 -49.87 21.36 -7.48
N ILE A 157 -49.59 20.86 -8.69
CA ILE A 157 -50.54 20.24 -9.61
C ILE A 157 -51.28 19.06 -8.93
N GLY A 158 -50.67 18.42 -7.91
CA GLY A 158 -51.35 17.40 -7.10
C GLY A 158 -52.47 17.96 -6.25
N ALA A 159 -52.22 19.10 -5.60
CA ALA A 159 -53.23 19.84 -4.84
C ALA A 159 -54.31 20.47 -5.74
N GLU A 160 -53.96 20.94 -6.94
CA GLU A 160 -54.92 21.45 -7.93
C GLU A 160 -55.86 20.37 -8.49
N LEU A 161 -55.34 19.17 -8.75
CA LEU A 161 -56.12 18.03 -9.25
C LEU A 161 -56.96 17.35 -8.16
N THR A 162 -56.67 17.61 -6.88
CA THR A 162 -57.36 16.98 -5.74
C THR A 162 -57.75 18.02 -4.68
N GLN A 163 -57.14 17.98 -3.49
CA GLN A 163 -57.26 18.95 -2.40
C GLN A 163 -55.95 18.92 -1.58
N SER A 164 -55.60 20.01 -0.90
CA SER A 164 -54.38 20.07 -0.09
C SER A 164 -54.38 19.05 1.06
N LEU A 165 -53.30 18.28 1.17
CA LEU A 165 -53.15 17.20 2.16
C LEU A 165 -52.99 17.74 3.60
N ASP A 166 -53.78 17.25 4.55
CA ASP A 166 -53.49 17.47 5.97
C ASP A 166 -52.26 16.67 6.41
N LYS A 167 -51.18 17.40 6.72
CA LYS A 167 -49.91 16.83 7.20
C LYS A 167 -50.09 16.01 8.49
N ASN A 168 -51.15 16.20 9.28
CA ASN A 168 -51.43 15.39 10.46
C ASN A 168 -51.98 13.99 10.12
N GLU A 169 -52.91 13.88 9.16
CA GLU A 169 -53.37 12.57 8.67
C GLU A 169 -52.29 11.84 7.86
N VAL A 170 -51.54 12.54 7.00
CA VAL A 170 -50.38 11.96 6.30
C VAL A 170 -49.37 11.39 7.31
N LEU A 171 -49.09 12.10 8.41
CA LEU A 171 -48.22 11.58 9.47
C LEU A 171 -48.80 10.34 10.16
N LYS A 172 -50.12 10.26 10.38
CA LYS A 172 -50.78 9.04 10.90
C LYS A 172 -50.69 7.88 9.92
N ILE A 173 -50.87 8.13 8.62
CA ILE A 173 -50.76 7.14 7.54
C ILE A 173 -49.34 6.58 7.44
N LEU A 174 -48.32 7.45 7.39
CA LEU A 174 -46.91 7.03 7.37
C LEU A 174 -46.51 6.21 8.61
N ASN A 175 -47.03 6.58 9.79
CA ASN A 175 -46.81 5.81 11.03
C ASN A 175 -47.58 4.48 11.08
N LYS A 176 -48.68 4.32 10.31
CA LYS A 176 -49.33 3.01 10.09
C LYS A 176 -48.46 2.16 9.16
N PHE A 177 -48.04 2.70 8.00
CA PHE A 177 -47.17 2.05 7.02
C PHE A 177 -45.93 1.42 7.67
N TYR A 178 -45.16 2.22 8.43
CA TYR A 178 -43.94 1.76 9.10
C TYR A 178 -44.15 0.58 10.08
N LYS A 179 -45.36 0.45 10.66
CA LYS A 179 -45.70 -0.59 11.63
C LYS A 179 -46.24 -1.87 11.00
N ARG A 180 -46.56 -1.89 9.69
CA ARG A 180 -47.05 -3.10 9.01
C ARG A 180 -45.92 -4.12 8.82
N LYS A 181 -46.15 -5.35 9.28
CA LYS A 181 -45.20 -6.46 9.08
C LYS A 181 -45.09 -6.84 7.60
N GLU A 182 -46.19 -6.68 6.85
CA GLU A 182 -46.26 -6.90 5.41
C GLU A 182 -45.30 -5.96 4.66
N MET A 183 -45.29 -4.67 4.99
CA MET A 183 -44.41 -3.67 4.36
C MET A 183 -42.95 -3.84 4.77
N GLN A 184 -42.69 -4.19 6.03
CA GLN A 184 -41.33 -4.53 6.48
C GLN A 184 -40.79 -5.78 5.76
N LYS A 185 -41.62 -6.82 5.60
CA LYS A 185 -41.23 -8.01 4.83
C LYS A 185 -40.99 -7.69 3.35
N LEU A 186 -41.90 -6.94 2.72
CA LEU A 186 -41.76 -6.53 1.32
C LEU A 186 -40.50 -5.66 1.11
N GLY A 187 -40.10 -4.88 2.13
CA GLY A 187 -38.80 -4.22 2.20
C GLY A 187 -37.63 -5.21 2.16
N VAL A 188 -37.62 -6.22 3.03
CA VAL A 188 -36.58 -7.27 3.06
C VAL A 188 -36.53 -8.06 1.75
N ASP A 189 -37.68 -8.37 1.17
CA ASP A 189 -37.81 -9.02 -0.15
C ASP A 189 -37.24 -8.15 -1.30
N ASN A 190 -37.07 -6.83 -1.07
CA ASN A 190 -36.39 -5.86 -1.95
C ASN A 190 -34.98 -5.44 -1.45
N GLY A 191 -34.39 -6.16 -0.50
CA GLY A 191 -33.04 -5.90 0.03
C GLY A 191 -32.94 -4.81 1.11
N LEU A 192 -34.05 -4.23 1.56
CA LEU A 192 -34.09 -3.32 2.71
C LEU A 192 -34.17 -4.13 4.00
N ASP A 193 -33.03 -4.33 4.67
CA ASP A 193 -33.02 -4.85 6.04
C ASP A 193 -33.64 -3.85 7.05
N ALA A 194 -33.75 -4.25 8.31
CA ALA A 194 -34.33 -3.40 9.35
C ALA A 194 -33.59 -2.05 9.56
N ARG A 195 -32.29 -1.98 9.23
CA ARG A 195 -31.44 -0.79 9.36
C ARG A 195 -31.72 0.18 8.21
N LEU A 196 -31.66 -0.33 6.97
CA LEU A 196 -31.93 0.42 5.74
C LEU A 196 -33.39 0.87 5.68
N PHE A 197 -34.35 0.00 5.99
CA PHE A 197 -35.79 0.34 6.04
C PHE A 197 -36.08 1.47 7.03
N HIS A 198 -35.45 1.45 8.21
CA HIS A 198 -35.61 2.51 9.22
C HIS A 198 -34.99 3.84 8.77
N GLN A 199 -33.76 3.83 8.25
CA GLN A 199 -33.11 5.05 7.74
C GLN A 199 -33.84 5.65 6.52
N ALA A 200 -34.26 4.79 5.59
CA ALA A 200 -35.07 5.19 4.44
C ALA A 200 -36.41 5.78 4.89
N PHE A 201 -37.11 5.17 5.87
CA PHE A 201 -38.38 5.68 6.36
C PHE A 201 -38.25 7.04 7.07
N ILE A 202 -37.19 7.25 7.86
CA ILE A 202 -36.94 8.57 8.48
C ILE A 202 -36.75 9.65 7.41
N SER A 203 -35.95 9.37 6.39
CA SER A 203 -35.70 10.29 5.27
C SER A 203 -36.96 10.52 4.42
N PHE A 204 -37.70 9.46 4.07
CA PHE A 204 -38.96 9.54 3.33
C PHE A 204 -39.99 10.37 4.09
N ARG A 205 -40.24 10.06 5.37
CA ARG A 205 -41.16 10.83 6.22
C ARG A 205 -40.74 12.30 6.33
N LYS A 206 -39.43 12.59 6.39
CA LYS A 206 -38.92 13.97 6.38
C LYS A 206 -39.26 14.65 5.05
N TRP A 207 -38.91 14.03 3.92
CA TRP A 207 -39.16 14.52 2.58
C TRP A 207 -40.65 14.79 2.29
N VAL A 208 -41.55 13.88 2.69
CA VAL A 208 -43.01 14.07 2.54
C VAL A 208 -43.55 15.24 3.38
N MET A 209 -43.03 15.41 4.60
CA MET A 209 -43.52 16.46 5.52
C MET A 209 -42.94 17.85 5.22
N GLU A 210 -41.69 17.93 4.74
CA GLU A 210 -40.98 19.19 4.50
C GLU A 210 -41.06 19.71 3.05
N SER A 211 -41.45 18.89 2.06
CA SER A 211 -41.67 19.39 0.70
C SER A 211 -42.91 20.29 0.61
N ASN A 212 -42.84 21.26 -0.30
CA ASN A 212 -43.95 22.18 -0.59
C ASN A 212 -44.92 21.61 -1.63
N ALA A 213 -44.39 20.88 -2.61
CA ALA A 213 -45.14 20.09 -3.59
C ALA A 213 -44.62 18.64 -3.60
N LEU A 214 -45.47 17.69 -3.95
CA LEU A 214 -45.12 16.27 -4.10
C LEU A 214 -45.33 15.83 -5.56
N PRO A 215 -44.68 14.73 -6.02
CA PRO A 215 -44.99 14.14 -7.32
C PRO A 215 -46.49 13.84 -7.42
N VAL A 216 -47.13 14.31 -8.50
CA VAL A 216 -48.60 14.33 -8.65
C VAL A 216 -49.25 12.97 -8.35
N GLU A 217 -48.68 11.89 -8.89
CA GLU A 217 -49.17 10.51 -8.67
C GLU A 217 -49.16 10.12 -7.18
N PHE A 218 -48.12 10.53 -6.44
CA PHE A 218 -48.00 10.26 -5.01
C PHE A 218 -48.90 11.17 -4.17
N HIS A 219 -49.10 12.42 -4.58
CA HIS A 219 -50.07 13.32 -3.94
C HIS A 219 -51.50 12.74 -4.05
N ILE A 220 -51.88 12.25 -5.24
CA ILE A 220 -53.16 11.57 -5.47
C ILE A 220 -53.28 10.33 -4.56
N ALA A 221 -52.28 9.45 -4.55
CA ALA A 221 -52.28 8.26 -3.70
C ALA A 221 -52.43 8.57 -2.20
N LEU A 222 -51.75 9.62 -1.69
CA LEU A 222 -51.93 10.07 -0.30
C LEU A 222 -53.33 10.64 -0.03
N SER A 223 -53.93 11.31 -1.02
CA SER A 223 -55.31 11.82 -0.94
C SER A 223 -56.31 10.66 -0.86
N ASP A 224 -56.20 9.69 -1.77
CA ASP A 224 -57.06 8.50 -1.83
C ASP A 224 -56.98 7.69 -0.53
N ILE A 225 -55.79 7.50 0.06
CA ILE A 225 -55.63 6.81 1.35
C ILE A 225 -56.22 7.65 2.51
N SER A 226 -56.16 8.97 2.43
CA SER A 226 -56.72 9.87 3.45
C SER A 226 -58.26 9.87 3.45
N TYR A 227 -58.88 9.80 2.27
CA TYR A 227 -60.34 9.71 2.10
C TYR A 227 -60.90 8.27 2.08
N GLY A 228 -60.04 7.26 2.18
CA GLY A 228 -60.42 5.84 2.27
C GLY A 228 -60.74 5.15 0.94
N ALA A 229 -60.35 5.75 -0.19
CA ALA A 229 -60.41 5.13 -1.52
C ALA A 229 -59.18 4.26 -1.83
N GLY A 230 -58.02 4.57 -1.23
CA GLY A 230 -56.75 3.84 -1.39
C GLY A 230 -56.33 3.05 -0.14
N HIS A 231 -55.35 2.15 -0.29
CA HIS A 231 -54.82 1.31 0.78
C HIS A 231 -53.42 1.75 1.20
N VAL A 232 -53.08 1.59 2.49
CA VAL A 232 -51.81 2.09 3.07
C VAL A 232 -50.56 1.49 2.39
N ASP A 233 -50.71 0.34 1.73
CA ASP A 233 -49.61 -0.37 1.08
C ASP A 233 -49.26 0.24 -0.30
N ASP A 234 -50.15 1.06 -0.87
CA ASP A 234 -49.95 1.75 -2.16
C ASP A 234 -48.86 2.84 -2.06
N ILE A 235 -48.39 3.14 -0.84
CA ILE A 235 -47.21 3.97 -0.54
C ILE A 235 -45.89 3.24 -0.87
N PHE A 236 -45.89 1.90 -0.87
CA PHE A 236 -44.64 1.12 -0.97
C PHE A 236 -43.81 1.39 -2.25
N PRO A 237 -44.38 1.53 -3.45
CA PRO A 237 -43.60 1.84 -4.66
C PRO A 237 -42.82 3.15 -4.55
N TYR A 238 -43.47 4.21 -4.04
CA TYR A 238 -42.86 5.53 -3.83
C TYR A 238 -41.81 5.49 -2.71
N PHE A 239 -42.09 4.77 -1.62
CA PHE A 239 -41.12 4.51 -0.56
C PHE A 239 -39.88 3.76 -1.07
N LEU A 240 -40.06 2.76 -1.94
CA LEU A 240 -38.96 2.01 -2.55
C LEU A 240 -38.15 2.87 -3.54
N GLN A 241 -38.81 3.72 -4.33
CA GLN A 241 -38.15 4.69 -5.20
C GLN A 241 -37.28 5.67 -4.40
N HIS A 242 -37.82 6.24 -3.31
CA HIS A 242 -37.07 7.10 -2.37
C HIS A 242 -35.92 6.33 -1.70
N SER A 243 -36.14 5.06 -1.33
CA SER A 243 -35.11 4.19 -0.76
C SER A 243 -33.94 3.94 -1.71
N ARG A 244 -34.19 3.78 -3.02
CA ARG A 244 -33.14 3.67 -4.05
C ARG A 244 -32.37 4.96 -4.25
N GLN A 245 -33.01 6.13 -4.13
CA GLN A 245 -32.31 7.43 -4.17
C GLN A 245 -31.36 7.62 -2.97
N ILE A 246 -31.74 7.13 -1.78
CA ILE A 246 -30.87 7.13 -0.59
C ILE A 246 -29.75 6.08 -0.71
N PHE A 247 -30.07 4.90 -1.24
CA PHE A 247 -29.16 3.75 -1.34
C PHE A 247 -29.12 3.21 -2.78
N PRO A 248 -28.39 3.87 -3.72
CA PRO A 248 -28.31 3.43 -5.13
C PRO A 248 -27.81 1.99 -5.31
N MET A 249 -27.03 1.51 -4.34
CA MET A 249 -26.67 0.10 -4.13
C MET A 249 -27.81 -0.87 -4.50
N LEU A 250 -29.02 -0.61 -3.99
CA LEU A 250 -30.19 -1.51 -4.10
C LEU A 250 -30.66 -1.72 -5.54
N GLU A 251 -30.32 -0.83 -6.46
CA GLU A 251 -30.67 -0.94 -7.88
C GLU A 251 -29.61 -1.67 -8.70
N CYS A 252 -28.34 -1.62 -8.27
CA CYS A 252 -27.19 -2.16 -9.02
C CYS A 252 -26.50 -3.38 -8.39
N MET A 253 -27.02 -3.93 -7.28
CA MET A 253 -26.43 -5.08 -6.54
C MET A 253 -25.97 -6.25 -7.43
N GLU A 254 -26.71 -6.59 -8.49
CA GLU A 254 -26.33 -7.68 -9.39
C GLU A 254 -25.15 -7.33 -10.30
N GLU A 255 -25.07 -6.10 -10.81
CA GLU A 255 -23.92 -5.65 -11.61
C GLU A 255 -22.67 -5.51 -10.75
N LEU A 256 -22.81 -4.96 -9.54
CA LEU A 256 -21.70 -4.87 -8.58
C LEU A 256 -21.16 -6.27 -8.22
N ARG A 257 -22.02 -7.28 -8.04
CA ARG A 257 -21.62 -8.68 -7.84
C ARG A 257 -20.93 -9.30 -9.06
N LYS A 258 -21.25 -8.88 -10.29
CA LYS A 258 -20.55 -9.31 -11.52
C LYS A 258 -19.17 -8.64 -11.65
N ILE A 259 -19.06 -7.35 -11.33
CA ILE A 259 -17.80 -6.60 -11.40
C ILE A 259 -16.81 -7.06 -10.31
N SER A 260 -17.31 -7.45 -9.13
CA SER A 260 -16.52 -7.99 -8.01
C SER A 260 -16.42 -9.53 -7.99
N ASP A 261 -16.84 -10.21 -9.06
CA ASP A 261 -16.59 -11.64 -9.22
C ASP A 261 -15.10 -11.86 -9.54
N LEU A 262 -14.34 -12.39 -8.58
CA LEU A 262 -12.91 -12.65 -8.69
C LEU A 262 -12.59 -14.15 -8.89
N ARG A 263 -13.59 -14.96 -9.23
CA ARG A 263 -13.39 -16.39 -9.53
C ARG A 263 -12.66 -16.59 -10.85
N PHE A 264 -11.96 -17.71 -10.96
CA PHE A 264 -11.08 -18.07 -12.07
C PHE A 264 -10.05 -16.98 -12.47
N PRO A 265 -9.18 -16.48 -11.57
CA PRO A 265 -8.17 -15.45 -11.89
C PRO A 265 -7.21 -15.80 -13.04
N SER A 266 -7.05 -17.08 -13.35
CA SER A 266 -6.29 -17.58 -14.51
C SER A 266 -6.81 -17.04 -15.85
N ASN A 267 -8.11 -16.69 -15.94
CA ASN A 267 -8.74 -16.12 -17.13
C ASN A 267 -8.40 -14.64 -17.36
N TRP A 268 -7.85 -13.93 -16.37
CA TRP A 268 -7.49 -12.50 -16.50
C TRP A 268 -6.24 -12.28 -17.36
N TYR A 269 -5.55 -13.37 -17.76
CA TYR A 269 -4.29 -13.35 -18.50
C TYR A 269 -4.39 -14.21 -19.77
N PRO A 270 -5.22 -13.81 -20.76
CA PRO A 270 -5.49 -14.63 -21.94
C PRO A 270 -4.24 -14.87 -22.79
N GLU A 271 -3.28 -13.95 -22.81
CA GLU A 271 -1.98 -14.12 -23.47
C GLU A 271 -1.21 -15.30 -22.86
N ALA A 272 -1.13 -15.36 -21.53
CA ALA A 272 -0.46 -16.45 -20.81
C ALA A 272 -1.20 -17.80 -20.93
N ARG A 273 -2.53 -17.78 -21.13
CA ARG A 273 -3.33 -18.99 -21.47
C ARG A 273 -3.22 -19.40 -22.94
N SER A 274 -2.75 -18.50 -23.83
CA SER A 274 -2.62 -18.79 -25.27
C SER A 274 -1.33 -19.52 -25.66
N MET A 275 -0.39 -19.65 -24.71
CA MET A 275 0.89 -20.33 -24.89
C MET A 275 1.04 -21.51 -23.92
N GLN A 276 1.88 -22.49 -24.27
CA GLN A 276 2.33 -23.49 -23.31
C GLN A 276 3.37 -22.86 -22.37
N ARG A 277 3.14 -22.97 -21.06
CA ARG A 277 4.09 -22.57 -20.02
C ARG A 277 4.44 -23.78 -19.15
N LYS A 278 5.71 -23.92 -18.77
CA LYS A 278 6.17 -24.91 -17.80
C LYS A 278 6.61 -24.23 -16.51
N ILE A 279 6.22 -24.76 -15.36
CA ILE A 279 6.62 -24.23 -14.05
C ILE A 279 7.74 -25.10 -13.47
N VAL A 280 8.82 -24.45 -13.03
CA VAL A 280 9.97 -25.12 -12.39
C VAL A 280 10.12 -24.58 -10.98
N PHE A 281 9.67 -25.35 -9.99
CA PHE A 281 9.71 -24.95 -8.59
C PHE A 281 11.05 -25.34 -7.95
N HIS A 282 11.89 -24.35 -7.66
CA HIS A 282 13.12 -24.51 -6.89
C HIS A 282 12.83 -24.36 -5.38
N ALA A 283 12.57 -25.48 -4.72
CA ALA A 283 12.15 -25.57 -3.32
C ALA A 283 13.34 -25.78 -2.39
N GLY A 284 13.50 -24.93 -1.37
CA GLY A 284 14.52 -25.16 -0.34
C GLY A 284 14.57 -24.07 0.73
N PRO A 285 15.35 -24.27 1.81
CA PRO A 285 15.57 -23.27 2.84
C PRO A 285 16.33 -22.05 2.29
N THR A 286 16.57 -21.04 3.12
CA THR A 286 17.59 -20.03 2.83
C THR A 286 18.98 -20.68 2.79
N ASN A 287 19.90 -20.13 1.99
CA ASN A 287 21.25 -20.69 1.76
C ASN A 287 21.28 -22.11 1.15
N SER A 288 20.41 -22.39 0.19
CA SER A 288 20.27 -23.70 -0.50
C SER A 288 20.74 -23.72 -1.96
N GLY A 289 21.13 -22.58 -2.53
CA GLY A 289 21.47 -22.48 -3.95
C GLY A 289 20.27 -22.55 -4.92
N LYS A 290 19.03 -22.63 -4.43
CA LYS A 290 17.79 -22.67 -5.24
C LYS A 290 17.75 -21.53 -6.29
N THR A 291 17.86 -20.28 -5.84
CA THR A 291 17.84 -19.08 -6.70
C THR A 291 19.07 -19.00 -7.62
N HIS A 292 20.19 -19.64 -7.27
CA HIS A 292 21.37 -19.65 -8.15
C HIS A 292 21.09 -20.36 -9.47
N HIS A 293 20.37 -21.50 -9.44
CA HIS A 293 20.05 -22.27 -10.64
C HIS A 293 19.09 -21.51 -11.56
N ALA A 294 18.01 -20.94 -11.00
CA ALA A 294 17.08 -20.09 -11.75
C ALA A 294 17.78 -18.87 -12.39
N ILE A 295 18.71 -18.22 -11.68
CA ILE A 295 19.46 -17.08 -12.23
C ILE A 295 20.46 -17.51 -13.32
N GLN A 296 21.10 -18.69 -13.23
CA GLN A 296 21.92 -19.19 -14.34
C GLN A 296 21.06 -19.50 -15.59
N ARG A 297 19.84 -20.02 -15.41
CA ARG A 297 18.90 -20.23 -16.52
C ARG A 297 18.39 -18.92 -17.14
N PHE A 298 18.13 -17.90 -16.32
CA PHE A 298 17.85 -16.52 -16.74
C PHE A 298 18.99 -15.94 -17.59
N LEU A 299 20.24 -16.03 -17.13
CA LEU A 299 21.40 -15.48 -17.85
C LEU A 299 21.72 -16.19 -19.17
N ALA A 300 21.24 -17.42 -19.36
CA ALA A 300 21.46 -18.22 -20.57
C ALA A 300 20.32 -18.11 -21.60
N ALA A 301 19.25 -17.38 -21.30
CA ALA A 301 18.07 -17.27 -22.16
C ALA A 301 18.25 -16.24 -23.30
N ARG A 302 17.39 -16.28 -24.34
CA ARG A 302 17.32 -15.20 -25.34
C ARG A 302 16.67 -13.94 -24.78
N SER A 303 15.62 -14.11 -23.97
CA SER A 303 14.91 -13.05 -23.26
C SER A 303 14.40 -13.55 -21.91
N ALA A 304 14.51 -12.74 -20.86
CA ALA A 304 14.09 -13.16 -19.52
C ALA A 304 13.65 -12.02 -18.59
N VAL A 305 12.84 -12.36 -17.59
CA VAL A 305 12.38 -11.44 -16.53
C VAL A 305 12.66 -12.01 -15.14
N TYR A 306 13.34 -11.24 -14.29
CA TYR A 306 13.48 -11.53 -12.85
C TYR A 306 12.53 -10.66 -12.05
N CYS A 307 11.69 -11.30 -11.22
CA CYS A 307 10.70 -10.67 -10.35
C CYS A 307 11.11 -10.85 -8.87
N GLY A 308 11.71 -9.82 -8.29
CA GLY A 308 12.16 -9.83 -6.89
C GLY A 308 11.17 -9.19 -5.90
N PRO A 309 11.14 -9.64 -4.63
CA PRO A 309 10.34 -9.03 -3.56
C PRO A 309 10.80 -7.63 -3.14
N LEU A 310 12.03 -7.22 -3.50
CA LEU A 310 12.70 -6.04 -2.97
C LEU A 310 13.54 -5.34 -4.06
N ARG A 311 13.57 -4.00 -4.02
CA ARG A 311 14.43 -3.15 -4.89
C ARG A 311 15.89 -3.65 -4.89
N LEU A 312 16.44 -3.93 -3.71
CA LEU A 312 17.82 -4.42 -3.54
C LEU A 312 18.13 -5.68 -4.37
N LEU A 313 17.19 -6.63 -4.48
CA LEU A 313 17.38 -7.84 -5.29
C LEU A 313 17.26 -7.56 -6.78
N ALA A 314 16.37 -6.67 -7.20
CA ALA A 314 16.32 -6.23 -8.59
C ALA A 314 17.64 -5.56 -9.02
N HIS A 315 18.23 -4.72 -8.16
CA HIS A 315 19.59 -4.18 -8.38
C HIS A 315 20.68 -5.27 -8.37
N GLU A 316 20.62 -6.24 -7.44
CA GLU A 316 21.60 -7.35 -7.36
C GLU A 316 21.61 -8.18 -8.66
N ILE A 317 20.44 -8.53 -9.21
CA ILE A 317 20.34 -9.29 -10.47
C ILE A 317 20.70 -8.42 -11.69
N TYR A 318 20.33 -7.14 -11.71
CA TYR A 318 20.73 -6.19 -12.76
C TYR A 318 22.27 -6.05 -12.86
N GLU A 319 22.95 -5.74 -11.75
CA GLU A 319 24.43 -5.61 -11.75
C GLU A 319 25.12 -6.98 -11.97
N ARG A 320 24.53 -8.09 -11.50
CA ARG A 320 25.04 -9.44 -11.81
C ARG A 320 24.92 -9.79 -13.30
N SER A 321 23.80 -9.43 -13.95
CA SER A 321 23.60 -9.65 -15.39
C SER A 321 24.60 -8.84 -16.22
N LYS A 322 24.74 -7.56 -15.89
CA LYS A 322 25.73 -6.65 -16.46
C LYS A 322 27.16 -7.16 -16.26
N GLY A 323 27.50 -7.65 -15.07
CA GLY A 323 28.79 -8.30 -14.77
C GLY A 323 29.03 -9.63 -15.50
N ALA A 324 27.96 -10.32 -15.91
CA ALA A 324 28.02 -11.50 -16.77
C ALA A 324 28.04 -11.17 -18.28
N GLY A 325 28.02 -9.88 -18.66
CA GLY A 325 27.98 -9.44 -20.06
C GLY A 325 26.60 -9.56 -20.72
N VAL A 326 25.54 -9.84 -19.97
CA VAL A 326 24.16 -9.95 -20.47
C VAL A 326 23.43 -8.62 -20.25
N PRO A 327 23.12 -7.86 -21.31
CA PRO A 327 22.42 -6.57 -21.19
C PRO A 327 21.06 -6.75 -20.52
N CYS A 328 20.80 -6.05 -19.43
CA CYS A 328 19.57 -6.18 -18.66
C CYS A 328 19.06 -4.81 -18.22
N ASP A 329 17.77 -4.54 -18.40
CA ASP A 329 17.13 -3.32 -17.89
C ASP A 329 16.78 -3.49 -16.40
N LEU A 330 16.68 -2.38 -15.66
CA LEU A 330 16.16 -2.35 -14.30
C LEU A 330 14.80 -1.64 -14.29
N VAL A 331 13.77 -2.25 -13.69
CA VAL A 331 12.44 -1.64 -13.54
C VAL A 331 11.90 -1.83 -12.12
N THR A 332 11.93 -0.76 -11.32
CA THR A 332 11.36 -0.74 -9.96
C THR A 332 10.19 0.24 -9.87
N GLY A 333 9.56 0.35 -8.70
CA GLY A 333 8.52 1.35 -8.46
C GLY A 333 9.05 2.78 -8.61
N GLU A 334 10.29 3.02 -8.21
CA GLU A 334 10.88 4.35 -8.00
C GLU A 334 12.01 4.68 -8.99
N GLU A 335 12.52 3.70 -9.75
CA GLU A 335 13.65 3.86 -10.68
C GLU A 335 13.54 2.91 -11.89
N ARG A 336 13.92 3.42 -13.07
CA ARG A 336 14.09 2.65 -14.30
C ARG A 336 15.44 2.99 -14.97
N LEU A 337 16.21 1.96 -15.35
CA LEU A 337 17.47 2.08 -16.08
C LEU A 337 17.45 1.17 -17.30
N PHE A 338 17.96 1.65 -18.44
CA PHE A 338 18.11 0.86 -19.66
C PHE A 338 19.55 0.38 -19.82
N ALA A 339 19.75 -0.83 -20.35
CA ALA A 339 21.08 -1.36 -20.67
C ALA A 339 21.74 -0.67 -21.88
N SER A 340 20.92 -0.04 -22.74
CA SER A 340 21.37 0.70 -23.93
C SER A 340 21.35 2.21 -23.69
N GLU A 341 22.47 2.88 -23.97
CA GLU A 341 22.55 4.36 -23.93
C GLU A 341 21.57 5.04 -24.89
N GLU A 342 21.16 4.35 -25.97
CA GLU A 342 20.13 4.83 -26.90
C GLU A 342 18.69 4.69 -26.35
N GLY A 343 18.50 4.15 -25.15
CA GLY A 343 17.18 3.94 -24.54
C GLY A 343 16.34 2.84 -25.21
N ARG A 344 16.99 1.92 -25.96
CA ARG A 344 16.33 0.72 -26.49
C ARG A 344 16.11 -0.29 -25.36
N PRO A 345 14.89 -0.86 -25.19
CA PRO A 345 14.66 -1.93 -24.22
C PRO A 345 15.54 -3.16 -24.48
N SER A 346 16.04 -3.78 -23.42
CA SER A 346 16.77 -5.05 -23.51
C SER A 346 15.82 -6.26 -23.60
N SER A 347 16.36 -7.42 -24.01
CA SER A 347 15.65 -8.70 -23.93
C SER A 347 15.58 -9.26 -22.50
N HIS A 348 16.45 -8.78 -21.60
CA HIS A 348 16.43 -9.14 -20.18
C HIS A 348 16.01 -7.96 -19.31
N VAL A 349 15.24 -8.22 -18.26
CA VAL A 349 14.83 -7.21 -17.28
C VAL A 349 14.82 -7.77 -15.85
N ALA A 350 15.38 -7.01 -14.92
CA ALA A 350 15.26 -7.26 -13.49
C ALA A 350 14.29 -6.23 -12.89
N CYS A 351 13.25 -6.71 -12.20
CA CYS A 351 12.20 -5.84 -11.66
C CYS A 351 11.76 -6.23 -10.25
N THR A 352 11.17 -5.26 -9.54
CA THR A 352 10.27 -5.58 -8.42
C THR A 352 9.00 -6.21 -8.97
N ILE A 353 8.49 -7.25 -8.33
CA ILE A 353 7.42 -8.10 -8.89
C ILE A 353 6.14 -7.34 -9.28
N GLU A 354 5.79 -6.27 -8.57
CA GLU A 354 4.66 -5.37 -8.90
C GLU A 354 4.76 -4.75 -10.29
N MET A 355 5.99 -4.61 -10.82
CA MET A 355 6.31 -3.90 -12.07
C MET A 355 6.49 -4.84 -13.27
N CYS A 356 6.34 -6.16 -13.10
CA CYS A 356 6.52 -7.10 -14.21
C CYS A 356 5.45 -6.95 -15.30
N SER A 357 5.84 -7.14 -16.57
CA SER A 357 4.90 -7.12 -17.69
C SER A 357 4.29 -8.50 -17.90
N THR A 358 2.96 -8.57 -17.95
CA THR A 358 2.20 -9.78 -18.29
C THR A 358 1.96 -9.91 -19.81
N ASN A 359 2.35 -8.89 -20.59
CA ASN A 359 2.06 -8.76 -22.02
C ASN A 359 3.32 -8.84 -22.91
N ILE A 360 4.49 -9.09 -22.33
CA ILE A 360 5.75 -9.29 -23.05
C ILE A 360 6.09 -10.78 -23.01
N MET A 361 6.46 -11.33 -24.17
CA MET A 361 6.89 -12.72 -24.32
C MET A 361 8.36 -12.88 -23.91
N TYR A 362 8.62 -13.79 -22.96
CA TYR A 362 9.95 -14.16 -22.49
C TYR A 362 10.21 -15.65 -22.77
N GLU A 363 11.49 -16.03 -22.87
CA GLU A 363 11.86 -17.44 -22.79
C GLU A 363 11.81 -17.91 -21.32
N VAL A 364 12.36 -17.11 -20.40
CA VAL A 364 12.47 -17.44 -18.98
C VAL A 364 11.87 -16.36 -18.08
N ALA A 365 11.00 -16.74 -17.16
CA ALA A 365 10.64 -15.94 -16.00
C ALA A 365 11.27 -16.53 -14.72
N VAL A 366 11.73 -15.68 -13.81
CA VAL A 366 12.15 -16.06 -12.45
C VAL A 366 11.33 -15.27 -11.45
N VAL A 367 10.52 -15.95 -10.64
CA VAL A 367 9.74 -15.37 -9.55
C VAL A 367 10.36 -15.79 -8.22
N ASP A 368 10.94 -14.82 -7.50
CA ASP A 368 11.69 -15.09 -6.28
C ASP A 368 10.81 -15.00 -5.01
N GLU A 369 11.21 -15.76 -4.00
CA GLU A 369 10.55 -15.91 -2.69
C GLU A 369 9.01 -16.11 -2.80
N ILE A 370 8.57 -17.05 -3.65
CA ILE A 370 7.17 -17.31 -4.05
C ILE A 370 6.18 -17.49 -2.88
N GLN A 371 6.65 -17.85 -1.68
CA GLN A 371 5.80 -17.89 -0.48
C GLN A 371 5.20 -16.54 -0.08
N MET A 372 5.69 -15.43 -0.63
CA MET A 372 5.08 -14.11 -0.49
C MET A 372 3.70 -14.00 -1.17
N ILE A 373 3.27 -15.01 -1.94
CA ILE A 373 1.90 -15.10 -2.51
C ILE A 373 0.78 -15.07 -1.46
N ARG A 374 1.08 -15.44 -0.20
CA ARG A 374 0.18 -15.31 0.96
C ARG A 374 0.37 -14.04 1.78
N ASP A 375 1.18 -13.09 1.33
CA ASP A 375 1.36 -11.83 2.06
C ASP A 375 0.05 -11.03 2.04
N PRO A 376 -0.49 -10.63 3.21
CA PRO A 376 -1.79 -9.97 3.27
C PRO A 376 -1.89 -8.69 2.44
N GLY A 377 -0.81 -7.93 2.24
CA GLY A 377 -0.84 -6.67 1.47
C GLY A 377 -0.31 -6.79 0.04
N ARG A 378 0.66 -7.69 -0.20
CA ARG A 378 1.39 -7.79 -1.48
C ARG A 378 1.18 -9.10 -2.25
N GLY A 379 0.48 -10.09 -1.68
CA GLY A 379 0.33 -11.43 -2.28
C GLY A 379 -0.20 -11.44 -3.71
N TRP A 380 -1.10 -10.49 -4.03
CA TRP A 380 -1.64 -10.26 -5.38
C TRP A 380 -0.58 -10.08 -6.47
N ALA A 381 0.60 -9.53 -6.15
CA ALA A 381 1.67 -9.33 -7.12
C ALA A 381 2.32 -10.67 -7.54
N TRP A 382 2.48 -11.61 -6.60
CA TRP A 382 2.93 -12.97 -6.89
C TRP A 382 1.87 -13.77 -7.64
N THR A 383 0.60 -13.63 -7.29
CA THR A 383 -0.51 -14.28 -8.00
C THR A 383 -0.58 -13.80 -9.45
N ARG A 384 -0.48 -12.48 -9.69
CA ARG A 384 -0.41 -11.89 -11.03
C ARG A 384 0.80 -12.38 -11.82
N ALA A 385 1.98 -12.45 -11.21
CA ALA A 385 3.18 -12.94 -11.88
C ALA A 385 3.07 -14.42 -12.25
N LEU A 386 2.66 -15.28 -11.31
CA LEU A 386 2.53 -16.72 -11.51
C LEU A 386 1.49 -17.04 -12.61
N LEU A 387 0.31 -16.44 -12.55
CA LEU A 387 -0.76 -16.71 -13.51
C LEU A 387 -0.56 -16.01 -14.86
N GLY A 388 0.11 -14.85 -14.89
CA GLY A 388 0.09 -13.94 -16.04
C GLY A 388 1.41 -13.68 -16.76
N LEU A 389 2.57 -14.12 -16.27
CA LEU A 389 3.81 -13.98 -17.02
C LEU A 389 3.80 -14.87 -18.27
N CYS A 390 3.92 -14.25 -19.44
CA CYS A 390 4.06 -14.93 -20.72
C CYS A 390 5.51 -15.41 -20.91
N ALA A 391 5.86 -16.55 -20.31
CA ALA A 391 7.18 -17.16 -20.44
C ALA A 391 7.08 -18.66 -20.77
N GLU A 392 7.99 -19.16 -21.61
CA GLU A 392 8.11 -20.59 -21.95
C GLU A 392 8.38 -21.41 -20.67
N GLU A 393 9.35 -20.96 -19.85
CA GLU A 393 9.66 -21.53 -18.52
C GLU A 393 9.49 -20.49 -17.40
N VAL A 394 8.70 -20.80 -16.38
CA VAL A 394 8.47 -19.98 -15.18
C VAL A 394 9.13 -20.65 -13.96
N HIS A 395 10.31 -20.18 -13.61
CA HIS A 395 11.08 -20.65 -12.46
C HIS A 395 10.61 -19.94 -11.18
N VAL A 396 10.05 -20.69 -10.22
CA VAL A 396 9.62 -20.14 -8.93
C VAL A 396 10.57 -20.59 -7.82
N CYS A 397 11.10 -19.65 -7.03
CA CYS A 397 12.05 -19.95 -5.95
C CYS A 397 11.40 -19.69 -4.59
N GLY A 398 11.45 -20.64 -3.64
CA GLY A 398 10.82 -20.41 -2.33
C GLY A 398 11.00 -21.49 -1.28
N GLU A 399 10.27 -21.37 -0.16
CA GLU A 399 10.16 -22.43 0.85
C GLU A 399 9.23 -23.57 0.38
N PRO A 400 9.43 -24.84 0.82
CA PRO A 400 8.59 -25.96 0.41
C PRO A 400 7.10 -25.83 0.75
N ALA A 401 6.74 -24.96 1.71
CA ALA A 401 5.35 -24.73 2.11
C ALA A 401 4.45 -24.20 0.98
N ALA A 402 5.01 -23.56 -0.05
CA ALA A 402 4.25 -23.05 -1.21
C ALA A 402 4.01 -24.11 -2.31
N ILE A 403 4.63 -25.31 -2.23
CA ILE A 403 4.52 -26.33 -3.30
C ILE A 403 3.07 -26.80 -3.50
N ALA A 404 2.29 -26.95 -2.42
CA ALA A 404 0.90 -27.39 -2.48
C ALA A 404 0.05 -26.39 -3.27
N LEU A 405 -0.07 -25.15 -2.76
CA LEU A 405 -0.78 -24.07 -3.43
C LEU A 405 -0.34 -23.85 -4.88
N VAL A 406 0.97 -23.86 -5.19
CA VAL A 406 1.42 -23.71 -6.58
C VAL A 406 0.94 -24.88 -7.46
N ARG A 407 0.96 -26.13 -6.98
CA ARG A 407 0.39 -27.25 -7.74
C ARG A 407 -1.12 -27.13 -7.92
N ASP A 408 -1.85 -26.75 -6.89
CA ASP A 408 -3.30 -26.61 -6.93
C ASP A 408 -3.73 -25.47 -7.87
N LEU A 409 -3.02 -24.33 -7.85
CA LEU A 409 -3.20 -23.23 -8.80
C LEU A 409 -2.91 -23.66 -10.25
N MET A 410 -1.81 -24.37 -10.49
CA MET A 410 -1.42 -24.77 -11.84
C MET A 410 -2.25 -25.94 -12.39
N PHE A 411 -2.90 -26.72 -11.52
CA PHE A 411 -3.96 -27.64 -11.90
C PHE A 411 -5.17 -26.90 -12.51
N THR A 412 -5.46 -25.66 -12.08
CA THR A 412 -6.53 -24.84 -12.69
C THR A 412 -6.15 -24.24 -14.04
N THR A 413 -4.85 -24.07 -14.34
CA THR A 413 -4.36 -23.58 -15.64
C THR A 413 -4.02 -24.70 -16.62
N GLY A 414 -3.84 -25.94 -16.14
CA GLY A 414 -3.40 -27.08 -16.94
C GLY A 414 -1.89 -27.11 -17.20
N GLU A 415 -1.09 -26.42 -16.38
CA GLU A 415 0.33 -26.20 -16.59
C GLU A 415 1.20 -27.20 -15.80
N GLU A 416 2.30 -27.67 -16.41
CA GLU A 416 3.20 -28.66 -15.79
C GLU A 416 4.01 -28.05 -14.64
N VAL A 417 4.10 -28.74 -13.49
CA VAL A 417 4.90 -28.31 -12.34
C VAL A 417 6.00 -29.33 -12.01
N GLU A 418 7.21 -29.07 -12.51
CA GLU A 418 8.42 -29.74 -12.08
C GLU A 418 8.88 -29.17 -10.72
N VAL A 419 9.41 -30.00 -9.83
CA VAL A 419 9.87 -29.56 -8.50
C VAL A 419 11.30 -30.06 -8.25
N HIS A 420 12.23 -29.11 -8.10
CA HIS A 420 13.62 -29.35 -7.70
C HIS A 420 13.79 -29.03 -6.22
N THR A 421 14.10 -30.04 -5.41
CA THR A 421 14.37 -29.88 -3.97
C THR A 421 15.85 -29.63 -3.71
N TYR A 422 16.15 -28.57 -2.97
CA TYR A 422 17.51 -28.16 -2.57
C TYR A 422 17.66 -28.23 -1.06
N GLU A 423 18.71 -28.92 -0.60
CA GLU A 423 19.14 -28.88 0.80
C GLU A 423 20.01 -27.65 1.08
N ARG A 424 20.41 -27.46 2.34
CA ARG A 424 21.21 -26.30 2.76
C ARG A 424 22.68 -26.52 2.44
N LEU A 425 23.34 -25.55 1.80
CA LEU A 425 24.74 -25.65 1.35
C LEU A 425 25.77 -25.70 2.50
N THR A 426 25.35 -25.40 3.73
CA THR A 426 26.17 -25.42 4.95
C THR A 426 25.31 -25.86 6.14
N PRO A 427 25.89 -26.54 7.15
CA PRO A 427 25.17 -26.89 8.37
C PRO A 427 24.71 -25.65 9.15
N ILE A 428 23.62 -25.81 9.89
CA ILE A 428 23.10 -24.85 10.87
C ILE A 428 22.80 -25.58 12.18
N SER A 429 23.19 -25.00 13.31
CA SER A 429 22.98 -25.58 14.63
C SER A 429 22.53 -24.51 15.63
N ILE A 430 21.53 -24.83 16.44
CA ILE A 430 21.09 -24.00 17.56
C ILE A 430 22.00 -24.31 18.75
N GLU A 431 22.57 -23.29 19.40
CA GLU A 431 23.45 -23.49 20.56
C GLU A 431 22.68 -24.00 21.79
N ASP A 432 23.39 -24.62 22.75
CA ASP A 432 22.83 -25.06 24.03
C ASP A 432 22.87 -23.99 25.13
N HIS A 433 23.53 -22.86 24.87
CA HIS A 433 23.64 -21.72 25.76
C HIS A 433 23.18 -20.44 25.06
N ALA A 434 22.47 -19.58 25.80
CA ALA A 434 22.16 -18.22 25.39
C ALA A 434 23.41 -17.32 25.49
N LEU A 435 23.37 -16.14 24.88
CA LEU A 435 24.46 -15.18 25.01
C LEU A 435 24.57 -14.67 26.46
N GLU A 436 23.45 -14.36 27.11
CA GLU A 436 23.28 -13.84 28.48
C GLU A 436 23.87 -12.44 28.75
N SER A 437 25.06 -12.11 28.21
CA SER A 437 25.62 -10.75 28.21
C SER A 437 26.31 -10.41 26.90
N LEU A 438 26.23 -9.14 26.51
CA LEU A 438 26.91 -8.58 25.32
C LEU A 438 28.44 -8.70 25.41
N ASP A 439 29.02 -8.83 26.61
CA ASP A 439 30.46 -9.08 26.79
C ASP A 439 30.94 -10.37 26.12
N LYS A 440 30.03 -11.32 25.84
CA LYS A 440 30.32 -12.59 25.15
C LYS A 440 30.20 -12.51 23.62
N LEU A 441 30.00 -11.31 23.05
CA LEU A 441 29.93 -11.11 21.61
C LEU A 441 31.26 -11.44 20.90
N GLN A 442 31.16 -12.05 19.74
CA GLN A 442 32.29 -12.51 18.92
C GLN A 442 32.19 -11.99 17.49
N SER A 443 33.34 -11.93 16.81
CA SER A 443 33.41 -11.58 15.38
C SER A 443 32.48 -12.46 14.54
N GLY A 444 31.59 -11.81 13.77
CA GLY A 444 30.55 -12.43 12.96
C GLY A 444 29.20 -12.62 13.66
N ASP A 445 29.03 -12.17 14.92
CA ASP A 445 27.73 -12.18 15.59
C ASP A 445 26.78 -11.12 15.02
N CYS A 446 25.50 -11.51 14.86
CA CYS A 446 24.41 -10.62 14.49
C CYS A 446 23.29 -10.67 15.54
N VAL A 447 23.07 -9.57 16.25
CA VAL A 447 21.94 -9.42 17.18
C VAL A 447 20.71 -8.93 16.41
N VAL A 448 19.61 -9.69 16.47
CA VAL A 448 18.37 -9.41 15.75
C VAL A 448 17.29 -8.90 16.70
N CYS A 449 16.81 -7.70 16.45
CA CYS A 449 15.81 -7.02 17.27
C CYS A 449 14.54 -6.68 16.47
N PHE A 450 13.36 -6.81 17.09
CA PHE A 450 12.08 -6.58 16.41
C PHE A 450 11.51 -5.16 16.55
N ASN A 451 12.25 -4.23 17.17
CA ASN A 451 11.88 -2.81 17.20
C ASN A 451 13.11 -1.88 17.16
N LYS A 452 12.94 -0.61 16.74
CA LYS A 452 14.05 0.36 16.60
C LYS A 452 14.71 0.77 17.93
N ASN A 453 14.00 0.74 19.06
CA ASN A 453 14.57 1.16 20.34
C ASN A 453 15.61 0.14 20.84
N ASP A 454 15.34 -1.15 20.67
CA ASP A 454 16.30 -2.22 20.92
C ASP A 454 17.57 -2.03 20.09
N ILE A 455 17.45 -1.71 18.79
CA ILE A 455 18.60 -1.45 17.90
C ILE A 455 19.50 -0.38 18.52
N TYR A 456 18.94 0.76 18.90
CA TYR A 456 19.69 1.87 19.49
C TYR A 456 20.28 1.53 20.87
N SER A 457 19.52 0.79 21.69
CA SER A 457 19.96 0.36 23.02
C SER A 457 21.15 -0.61 22.95
N ILE A 458 21.04 -1.65 22.12
CA ILE A 458 22.07 -2.67 21.93
C ILE A 458 23.31 -2.07 21.25
N SER A 459 23.15 -1.26 20.19
CA SER A 459 24.30 -0.62 19.53
C SER A 459 25.12 0.27 20.46
N ARG A 460 24.45 0.96 21.40
CA ARG A 460 25.12 1.79 22.41
C ARG A 460 25.83 0.94 23.47
N GLN A 461 25.23 -0.16 23.92
CA GLN A 461 25.86 -1.05 24.91
C GLN A 461 27.13 -1.70 24.34
N ILE A 462 27.13 -2.09 23.06
CA ILE A 462 28.30 -2.63 22.35
C ILE A 462 29.41 -1.57 22.21
N GLU A 463 29.07 -0.31 21.89
CA GLU A 463 30.05 0.78 21.90
C GLU A 463 30.59 1.07 23.32
N ALA A 464 29.75 0.95 24.35
CA ALA A 464 30.16 1.13 25.74
C ALA A 464 31.15 0.04 26.22
N SER A 465 31.09 -1.17 25.67
CA SER A 465 32.11 -2.21 25.84
C SER A 465 33.34 -2.04 24.93
N GLY A 466 33.42 -0.94 24.17
CA GLY A 466 34.55 -0.62 23.29
C GLY A 466 34.57 -1.35 21.93
N GLN A 467 33.45 -1.96 21.52
CA GLN A 467 33.33 -2.67 20.24
C GLN A 467 32.59 -1.82 19.20
N GLU A 468 32.98 -1.93 17.92
CA GLU A 468 32.23 -1.34 16.81
C GLU A 468 31.16 -2.30 16.27
N CYS A 469 29.97 -1.77 15.98
CA CYS A 469 28.89 -2.50 15.32
C CYS A 469 28.31 -1.76 14.11
N ALA A 470 27.86 -2.53 13.12
CA ALA A 470 27.09 -2.07 11.99
C ALA A 470 25.59 -2.11 12.32
N VAL A 471 24.78 -1.24 11.72
CA VAL A 471 23.35 -1.11 12.03
C VAL A 471 22.50 -1.21 10.76
N ILE A 472 21.56 -2.17 10.72
CA ILE A 472 20.69 -2.41 9.55
C ILE A 472 19.22 -2.57 9.96
N TYR A 473 18.37 -1.58 9.62
CA TYR A 473 16.92 -1.66 9.84
C TYR A 473 16.11 -1.29 8.59
N GLY A 474 14.84 -1.70 8.56
CA GLY A 474 13.98 -1.70 7.38
C GLY A 474 13.86 -0.37 6.63
N SER A 475 13.82 0.78 7.32
CA SER A 475 13.67 2.12 6.71
C SER A 475 14.98 2.82 6.34
N LEU A 476 16.15 2.19 6.49
CA LEU A 476 17.39 2.77 5.97
C LEU A 476 17.36 2.86 4.42
N PRO A 477 17.93 3.90 3.80
CA PRO A 477 18.12 3.98 2.35
C PRO A 477 18.91 2.79 1.78
N PRO A 478 18.75 2.46 0.48
CA PRO A 478 19.46 1.35 -0.15
C PRO A 478 20.99 1.48 -0.11
N GLY A 479 21.55 2.67 -0.35
CA GLY A 479 23.00 2.90 -0.31
C GLY A 479 23.55 2.72 1.11
N THR A 480 22.94 3.38 2.10
CA THR A 480 23.26 3.20 3.52
C THR A 480 23.22 1.73 3.95
N LYS A 481 22.19 0.95 3.55
CA LYS A 481 22.12 -0.50 3.85
C LYS A 481 23.29 -1.28 3.25
N LEU A 482 23.62 -1.03 1.98
CA LEU A 482 24.74 -1.68 1.29
C LEU A 482 26.10 -1.29 1.89
N ALA A 483 26.26 -0.04 2.32
CA ALA A 483 27.47 0.44 3.00
C ALA A 483 27.66 -0.25 4.37
N GLN A 484 26.61 -0.34 5.19
CA GLN A 484 26.64 -1.05 6.48
C GLN A 484 26.90 -2.56 6.30
N ALA A 485 26.25 -3.19 5.32
CA ALA A 485 26.50 -4.58 4.96
C ALA A 485 27.96 -4.80 4.48
N LYS A 486 28.50 -3.90 3.66
CA LYS A 486 29.90 -3.95 3.21
C LYS A 486 30.86 -3.83 4.39
N LYS A 487 30.64 -2.88 5.31
CA LYS A 487 31.48 -2.67 6.49
C LYS A 487 31.59 -3.95 7.35
N PHE A 488 30.45 -4.59 7.63
CA PHE A 488 30.40 -5.84 8.39
C PHE A 488 31.04 -7.03 7.64
N ASN A 489 30.87 -7.09 6.31
CA ASN A 489 31.40 -8.18 5.48
C ASN A 489 32.91 -8.08 5.21
N ASP A 490 33.50 -6.89 5.26
CA ASP A 490 34.91 -6.66 4.95
C ASP A 490 35.81 -7.34 6.00
N PRO A 491 36.71 -8.28 5.64
CA PRO A 491 37.59 -8.92 6.60
C PRO A 491 38.53 -7.95 7.33
N SER A 492 38.89 -6.82 6.72
CA SER A 492 39.87 -5.86 7.24
C SER A 492 39.31 -4.79 8.19
N ASP A 493 38.00 -4.52 8.14
CA ASP A 493 37.36 -3.50 8.99
C ASP A 493 37.18 -3.99 10.45
N PRO A 494 37.44 -3.18 11.49
CA PRO A 494 37.25 -3.61 12.89
C PRO A 494 35.79 -3.92 13.26
N CYS A 495 34.81 -3.45 12.49
CA CYS A 495 33.38 -3.51 12.78
C CYS A 495 32.76 -4.90 12.50
N LYS A 496 32.99 -5.85 13.41
CA LYS A 496 32.64 -7.26 13.24
C LYS A 496 31.35 -7.73 13.92
N ILE A 497 30.56 -6.81 14.48
CA ILE A 497 29.23 -7.09 15.06
C ILE A 497 28.15 -6.41 14.20
N LEU A 498 27.00 -7.05 14.03
CA LEU A 498 25.83 -6.50 13.32
C LEU A 498 24.62 -6.41 14.27
N VAL A 499 23.99 -5.24 14.38
CA VAL A 499 22.73 -5.03 15.10
C VAL A 499 21.64 -4.72 14.07
N ALA A 500 20.65 -5.61 13.92
CA ALA A 500 19.74 -5.55 12.79
C ALA A 500 18.29 -5.93 13.12
N THR A 501 17.34 -5.54 12.26
CA THR A 501 15.96 -6.06 12.31
C THR A 501 15.77 -7.23 11.35
N ASP A 502 14.60 -7.86 11.41
CA ASP A 502 14.07 -8.83 10.43
C ASP A 502 14.26 -8.47 8.94
N ALA A 503 14.54 -7.19 8.63
CA ALA A 503 14.96 -6.74 7.30
C ALA A 503 16.17 -7.47 6.71
N ILE A 504 17.05 -8.09 7.54
CA ILE A 504 18.14 -8.95 7.02
C ILE A 504 17.67 -10.34 6.57
N GLY A 505 16.41 -10.69 6.85
CA GLY A 505 15.79 -11.95 6.45
C GLY A 505 15.69 -12.12 4.93
N MET A 506 15.84 -11.04 4.16
CA MET A 506 15.80 -11.01 2.69
C MET A 506 16.75 -9.93 2.14
N GLY A 507 17.09 -9.96 0.85
CA GLY A 507 17.59 -8.80 0.10
C GLY A 507 18.97 -8.21 0.41
N LEU A 508 19.79 -8.83 1.27
CA LEU A 508 21.20 -8.47 1.44
C LEU A 508 22.09 -9.73 1.46
N ASN A 509 23.33 -9.61 0.99
CA ASN A 509 24.37 -10.62 1.22
C ASN A 509 25.19 -10.25 2.47
N LEU A 510 25.24 -11.16 3.45
CA LEU A 510 25.79 -10.90 4.78
C LEU A 510 26.56 -12.12 5.29
N SER A 511 27.81 -11.91 5.71
CA SER A 511 28.73 -12.92 6.23
C SER A 511 28.54 -13.12 7.75
N ILE A 512 27.32 -13.50 8.17
CA ILE A 512 27.01 -13.74 9.59
C ILE A 512 27.54 -15.11 9.99
N ARG A 513 28.23 -15.21 11.15
CA ARG A 513 28.60 -16.48 11.78
C ARG A 513 27.48 -17.02 12.67
N ARG A 514 26.92 -16.14 13.50
CA ARG A 514 25.91 -16.48 14.51
C ARG A 514 24.76 -15.48 14.52
N VAL A 515 23.53 -15.97 14.50
CA VAL A 515 22.32 -15.15 14.73
C VAL A 515 21.93 -15.24 16.20
N ILE A 516 21.67 -14.08 16.82
CA ILE A 516 21.30 -13.95 18.24
C ILE A 516 19.97 -13.21 18.30
N PHE A 517 18.88 -13.89 18.63
CA PHE A 517 17.58 -13.25 18.79
C PHE A 517 17.54 -12.46 20.11
N ASN A 518 17.36 -11.14 20.05
CA ASN A 518 17.26 -10.26 21.22
C ASN A 518 16.00 -10.54 22.05
N SER A 519 14.93 -10.94 21.36
CA SER A 519 13.64 -11.39 21.89
C SER A 519 13.02 -12.33 20.84
N LEU A 520 12.01 -13.11 21.22
CA LEU A 520 11.18 -13.89 20.27
C LEU A 520 9.80 -13.27 20.01
N THR A 521 9.52 -12.09 20.57
CA THR A 521 8.27 -11.33 20.33
C THR A 521 8.47 -10.14 19.40
N LYS A 522 7.50 -9.94 18.50
CA LYS A 522 7.44 -8.83 17.54
C LYS A 522 6.20 -7.96 17.85
N PRO A 523 6.36 -6.62 17.90
CA PRO A 523 5.22 -5.72 18.06
C PRO A 523 4.39 -5.67 16.76
N THR A 524 3.23 -6.32 16.79
CA THR A 524 2.21 -6.27 15.75
C THR A 524 1.21 -5.12 16.03
N MET A 525 0.39 -4.80 15.05
CA MET A 525 -0.79 -3.94 15.24
C MET A 525 -2.01 -4.74 14.82
N ASN A 526 -2.93 -4.94 15.76
CA ASN A 526 -4.22 -5.54 15.49
C ASN A 526 -5.05 -4.64 14.56
N GLU A 527 -6.10 -5.21 13.95
CA GLU A 527 -7.08 -4.49 13.10
C GLU A 527 -7.68 -3.24 13.79
N LYS A 528 -7.75 -3.26 15.14
CA LYS A 528 -8.20 -2.13 15.98
C LYS A 528 -7.17 -1.01 16.17
N GLY A 529 -5.98 -1.12 15.58
CA GLY A 529 -4.85 -0.20 15.79
C GLY A 529 -4.08 -0.40 17.11
N GLU A 530 -4.53 -1.32 17.97
CA GLU A 530 -3.89 -1.69 19.23
C GLU A 530 -2.56 -2.43 18.98
N LYS A 531 -1.55 -2.20 19.82
CA LYS A 531 -0.25 -2.88 19.73
C LYS A 531 -0.30 -4.22 20.48
N SER A 532 -0.28 -5.31 19.72
CA SER A 532 -0.07 -6.68 20.20
C SER A 532 1.42 -7.02 20.25
N MET A 533 1.76 -8.06 21.01
CA MET A 533 3.10 -8.67 21.03
C MET A 533 2.96 -10.14 20.67
N GLU A 534 3.21 -10.47 19.42
CA GLU A 534 3.10 -11.84 18.91
C GLU A 534 4.47 -12.53 18.88
N ARG A 535 4.48 -13.86 19.05
CA ARG A 535 5.70 -14.65 18.86
C ARG A 535 6.00 -14.81 17.37
N ILE A 536 7.28 -14.77 17.00
CA ILE A 536 7.68 -14.98 15.61
C ILE A 536 7.26 -16.36 15.09
N SER A 537 6.86 -16.41 13.82
CA SER A 537 6.51 -17.65 13.14
C SER A 537 7.74 -18.50 12.82
N THR A 538 7.55 -19.82 12.66
CA THR A 538 8.60 -20.75 12.24
C THR A 538 9.26 -20.33 10.92
N SER A 539 8.49 -19.85 9.93
CA SER A 539 9.06 -19.36 8.66
C SER A 539 9.97 -18.15 8.89
N GLN A 540 9.56 -17.16 9.68
CA GLN A 540 10.41 -16.01 10.05
C GLN A 540 11.67 -16.44 10.81
N ALA A 541 11.54 -17.34 11.79
CA ALA A 541 12.68 -17.84 12.58
C ALA A 541 13.71 -18.58 11.69
N LEU A 542 13.25 -19.44 10.78
CA LEU A 542 14.10 -20.15 9.81
C LEU A 542 14.69 -19.19 8.76
N GLN A 543 13.93 -18.20 8.29
CA GLN A 543 14.38 -17.22 7.30
C GLN A 543 15.48 -16.31 7.86
N ILE A 544 15.35 -15.88 9.11
CA ILE A 544 16.35 -15.05 9.83
C ILE A 544 17.55 -15.91 10.26
N GLY A 545 17.33 -16.97 11.03
CA GLY A 545 18.41 -17.85 11.54
C GLY A 545 19.23 -18.48 10.40
N GLY A 546 18.57 -18.84 9.30
CA GLY A 546 19.20 -19.37 8.09
C GLY A 546 20.13 -18.40 7.35
N ARG A 547 20.27 -17.14 7.78
CA ARG A 547 21.28 -16.19 7.29
C ARG A 547 22.68 -16.42 7.90
N ALA A 548 22.82 -17.21 8.98
CA ALA A 548 24.10 -17.60 9.56
C ALA A 548 24.87 -18.62 8.68
N GLY A 549 26.19 -18.49 8.56
CA GLY A 549 27.07 -19.41 7.83
C GLY A 549 26.72 -19.55 6.35
N ARG A 550 26.51 -18.44 5.62
CA ARG A 550 26.15 -18.49 4.20
C ARG A 550 27.29 -19.05 3.34
N PHE A 551 26.92 -19.79 2.29
CA PHE A 551 27.89 -20.33 1.34
C PHE A 551 28.62 -19.17 0.63
N GLY A 552 29.95 -19.29 0.51
CA GLY A 552 30.81 -18.21 0.02
C GLY A 552 31.12 -17.11 1.05
N SER A 553 30.63 -17.21 2.29
CA SER A 553 31.12 -16.39 3.42
C SER A 553 32.33 -17.03 4.09
N ALA A 554 32.98 -16.29 5.00
CA ALA A 554 34.10 -16.79 5.80
C ALA A 554 33.73 -17.90 6.82
N PHE A 555 32.45 -18.24 6.98
CA PHE A 555 31.94 -19.14 8.01
C PHE A 555 31.28 -20.39 7.41
N SER A 556 31.90 -21.55 7.62
CA SER A 556 31.48 -22.85 7.09
C SER A 556 30.24 -23.45 7.79
N GLN A 557 29.89 -22.97 8.98
CA GLN A 557 28.74 -23.40 9.78
C GLN A 557 28.01 -22.17 10.32
N GLY A 558 26.67 -22.22 10.33
CA GLY A 558 25.83 -21.20 10.95
C GLY A 558 25.44 -21.58 12.38
N LEU A 559 25.60 -20.65 13.32
CA LEU A 559 25.11 -20.79 14.69
C LEU A 559 23.84 -19.95 14.92
N VAL A 560 22.95 -20.40 15.80
CA VAL A 560 21.76 -19.63 16.21
C VAL A 560 21.57 -19.75 17.73
N THR A 561 21.32 -18.64 18.41
CA THR A 561 20.97 -18.61 19.84
C THR A 561 20.06 -17.43 20.18
N THR A 562 19.75 -17.25 21.46
CA THR A 562 18.96 -16.14 22.02
C THR A 562 19.81 -15.27 22.95
N MET A 563 19.37 -14.05 23.21
CA MET A 563 19.98 -13.17 24.23
C MET A 563 19.72 -13.74 25.62
N HIS A 564 18.45 -14.04 25.93
CA HIS A 564 18.02 -14.53 27.23
C HIS A 564 17.87 -16.06 27.26
N ARG A 565 18.17 -16.67 28.40
CA ARG A 565 18.16 -18.12 28.60
C ARG A 565 16.76 -18.72 28.45
N ASP A 566 15.73 -18.02 28.89
CA ASP A 566 14.34 -18.51 28.91
C ASP A 566 13.72 -18.57 27.50
N ASP A 567 14.22 -17.77 26.56
CA ASP A 567 13.83 -17.83 25.15
C ASP A 567 14.43 -19.04 24.42
N LEU A 568 15.57 -19.60 24.86
CA LEU A 568 16.29 -20.62 24.09
C LEU A 568 15.49 -21.93 23.87
N PRO A 569 14.78 -22.49 24.88
CA PRO A 569 13.87 -23.62 24.66
C PRO A 569 12.71 -23.28 23.70
N VAL A 570 12.22 -22.04 23.74
CA VAL A 570 11.13 -21.56 22.87
C VAL A 570 11.63 -21.43 21.42
N LEU A 571 12.84 -20.92 21.18
CA LEU A 571 13.45 -20.88 19.86
C LEU A 571 13.66 -22.30 19.29
N LYS A 572 14.18 -23.23 20.10
CA LYS A 572 14.35 -24.64 19.72
C LYS A 572 13.00 -25.27 19.32
N ALA A 573 11.93 -25.01 20.07
CA ALA A 573 10.58 -25.48 19.73
C ALA A 573 10.03 -24.83 18.44
N ILE A 574 10.22 -23.52 18.24
CA ILE A 574 9.77 -22.80 17.04
C ILE A 574 10.48 -23.31 15.77
N MET A 575 11.80 -23.53 15.83
CA MET A 575 12.59 -24.00 14.69
C MET A 575 12.44 -25.50 14.40
N ALA A 576 12.03 -26.31 15.38
CA ALA A 576 11.76 -27.74 15.19
C ALA A 576 10.33 -28.06 14.68
N ARG A 577 9.40 -27.10 14.75
CA ARG A 577 8.03 -27.23 14.22
C ARG A 577 8.07 -27.37 12.68
N PRO A 578 7.31 -28.29 12.06
CA PRO A 578 7.19 -28.36 10.61
C PRO A 578 6.51 -27.09 10.06
N LEU A 579 6.88 -26.67 8.84
CA LEU A 579 6.18 -25.60 8.15
C LEU A 579 4.79 -26.05 7.70
N GLU A 580 3.74 -25.35 8.14
CA GLU A 580 2.39 -25.53 7.62
C GLU A 580 2.32 -25.13 6.13
N PRO A 581 1.70 -25.97 5.26
CA PRO A 581 1.47 -25.62 3.86
C PRO A 581 0.64 -24.34 3.72
N ILE A 582 0.96 -23.56 2.69
CA ILE A 582 0.21 -22.36 2.32
C ILE A 582 -1.06 -22.81 1.60
N GLN A 583 -2.20 -22.21 1.95
CA GLN A 583 -3.53 -22.63 1.48
C GLN A 583 -4.15 -21.68 0.44
N GLU A 584 -3.84 -20.38 0.51
CA GLU A 584 -4.52 -19.36 -0.29
C GLU A 584 -3.53 -18.33 -0.87
N ALA A 585 -3.85 -17.80 -2.06
CA ALA A 585 -3.11 -16.79 -2.81
C ALA A 585 -3.82 -15.43 -2.79
N GLY A 586 -3.08 -14.33 -2.62
CA GLY A 586 -3.68 -12.99 -2.56
C GLY A 586 -4.23 -12.52 -3.91
N LEU A 587 -5.31 -11.75 -3.90
CA LEU A 587 -5.88 -11.01 -5.02
C LEU A 587 -6.16 -9.57 -4.61
N HIS A 588 -6.17 -8.63 -5.55
CA HIS A 588 -6.45 -7.21 -5.29
C HIS A 588 -7.40 -6.67 -6.37
N PRO A 589 -8.33 -5.75 -6.06
CA PRO A 589 -9.18 -5.10 -7.05
C PRO A 589 -8.34 -4.48 -8.18
N THR A 590 -8.77 -4.60 -9.44
CA THR A 590 -8.13 -3.85 -10.54
C THR A 590 -8.63 -2.40 -10.57
N ALA A 591 -7.83 -1.51 -11.18
CA ALA A 591 -8.24 -0.11 -11.34
C ALA A 591 -9.51 -0.01 -12.21
N GLU A 592 -9.62 -0.89 -13.21
CA GLU A 592 -10.75 -1.03 -14.13
C GLU A 592 -12.02 -1.48 -13.41
N GLN A 593 -11.92 -2.46 -12.51
CA GLN A 593 -13.05 -2.91 -11.69
C GLN A 593 -13.56 -1.80 -10.76
N VAL A 594 -12.65 -1.07 -10.10
CA VAL A 594 -13.01 0.07 -9.23
C VAL A 594 -13.58 1.23 -10.05
N GLU A 595 -13.12 1.42 -11.29
CA GLU A 595 -13.64 2.42 -12.22
C GLU A 595 -15.08 2.11 -12.67
N LEU A 596 -15.39 0.85 -13.00
CA LEU A 596 -16.76 0.38 -13.24
C LEU A 596 -17.64 0.51 -11.98
N PHE A 597 -17.16 0.09 -10.81
CA PHE A 597 -17.88 0.22 -9.53
C PHE A 597 -18.27 1.67 -9.23
N THR A 598 -17.37 2.62 -9.50
CA THR A 598 -17.61 4.05 -9.27
C THR A 598 -18.60 4.63 -10.27
N TYR A 599 -18.66 4.11 -11.50
CA TYR A 599 -19.69 4.51 -12.47
C TYR A 599 -21.10 4.14 -11.98
N ASN A 600 -21.26 2.98 -11.34
CA ASN A 600 -22.51 2.59 -10.69
C ASN A 600 -22.80 3.37 -9.38
N LEU A 601 -21.78 3.90 -8.72
CA LEU A 601 -21.87 4.54 -7.39
C LEU A 601 -21.18 5.93 -7.32
N PRO A 602 -21.56 6.91 -8.16
CA PRO A 602 -20.79 8.14 -8.38
C PRO A 602 -20.74 9.10 -7.17
N GLN A 603 -21.54 8.85 -6.12
CA GLN A 603 -21.57 9.66 -4.90
C GLN A 603 -20.85 8.99 -3.71
N ALA A 604 -20.38 7.74 -3.86
CA ALA A 604 -19.66 7.04 -2.80
C ALA A 604 -18.17 7.47 -2.75
N THR A 605 -17.55 7.41 -1.58
CA THR A 605 -16.11 7.71 -1.45
C THR A 605 -15.28 6.53 -1.95
N LEU A 606 -14.08 6.76 -2.46
CA LEU A 606 -13.20 5.67 -2.91
C LEU A 606 -12.90 4.65 -1.80
N SER A 607 -12.77 5.11 -0.54
CA SER A 607 -12.59 4.23 0.63
C SER A 607 -13.81 3.32 0.84
N ASN A 608 -15.02 3.89 0.80
CA ASN A 608 -16.28 3.15 0.92
C ASN A 608 -16.54 2.20 -0.27
N ILE A 609 -16.20 2.61 -1.49
CA ILE A 609 -16.28 1.78 -2.71
C ILE A 609 -15.42 0.52 -2.57
N ILE A 610 -14.21 0.66 -2.00
CA ILE A 610 -13.32 -0.49 -1.75
C ILE A 610 -13.90 -1.43 -0.68
N ASP A 611 -14.42 -0.91 0.44
CA ASP A 611 -15.03 -1.78 1.46
C ASP A 611 -16.26 -2.52 0.93
N ILE A 612 -17.12 -1.86 0.14
CA ILE A 612 -18.26 -2.50 -0.54
C ILE A 612 -17.79 -3.53 -1.58
N PHE A 613 -16.73 -3.23 -2.35
CA PHE A 613 -16.15 -4.18 -3.30
C PHE A 613 -15.67 -5.46 -2.60
N VAL A 614 -14.92 -5.32 -1.50
CA VAL A 614 -14.44 -6.47 -0.70
C VAL A 614 -15.63 -7.24 -0.11
N SER A 615 -16.65 -6.56 0.41
CA SER A 615 -17.86 -7.18 0.97
C SER A 615 -18.68 -7.99 -0.05
N LEU A 616 -18.73 -7.53 -1.31
CA LEU A 616 -19.45 -8.21 -2.39
C LEU A 616 -18.60 -9.24 -3.17
N SER A 617 -17.28 -9.20 -3.00
CA SER A 617 -16.36 -10.00 -3.78
C SER A 617 -16.53 -11.51 -3.57
N GLN A 618 -16.35 -12.28 -4.64
CA GLN A 618 -16.40 -13.73 -4.64
C GLN A 618 -15.06 -14.28 -5.13
N VAL A 619 -14.42 -15.13 -4.32
CA VAL A 619 -13.14 -15.79 -4.62
C VAL A 619 -13.31 -17.30 -4.54
N ASP A 620 -12.54 -18.04 -5.35
CA ASP A 620 -12.43 -19.49 -5.19
C ASP A 620 -11.56 -19.81 -3.96
N GLY A 621 -11.78 -20.96 -3.31
CA GLY A 621 -11.13 -21.35 -2.05
C GLY A 621 -9.63 -21.67 -2.10
N LEU A 622 -8.92 -21.19 -3.14
CA LEU A 622 -7.46 -21.11 -3.24
C LEU A 622 -6.97 -19.66 -3.18
N TYR A 623 -7.85 -18.68 -2.94
CA TYR A 623 -7.54 -17.26 -2.97
C TYR A 623 -8.22 -16.47 -1.84
N PHE A 624 -7.59 -15.35 -1.45
CA PHE A 624 -8.15 -14.36 -0.54
C PHE A 624 -7.97 -12.95 -1.12
N VAL A 625 -8.76 -11.98 -0.67
CA VAL A 625 -8.58 -10.57 -1.05
C VAL A 625 -7.59 -9.90 -0.10
N CYS A 626 -6.55 -9.29 -0.65
CA CYS A 626 -5.51 -8.58 0.10
C CYS A 626 -6.08 -7.42 0.93
N ASN A 627 -5.41 -7.13 2.04
CA ASN A 627 -5.66 -5.96 2.88
C ASN A 627 -5.46 -4.66 2.07
N VAL A 628 -6.40 -3.75 2.22
CA VAL A 628 -6.52 -2.47 1.48
C VAL A 628 -6.48 -1.25 2.41
N ASP A 629 -6.09 -1.41 3.68
CA ASP A 629 -6.18 -0.34 4.68
C ASP A 629 -5.21 0.82 4.41
N ASP A 630 -4.03 0.54 3.86
CA ASP A 630 -3.10 1.59 3.44
C ASP A 630 -3.66 2.38 2.23
N PHE A 631 -4.34 1.71 1.29
CA PHE A 631 -5.02 2.35 0.16
C PHE A 631 -6.21 3.22 0.63
N LYS A 632 -7.06 2.69 1.52
CA LYS A 632 -8.19 3.41 2.12
C LYS A 632 -7.74 4.65 2.89
N PHE A 633 -6.72 4.51 3.75
CA PHE A 633 -6.10 5.61 4.48
C PHE A 633 -5.63 6.75 3.55
N LEU A 634 -5.06 6.42 2.38
CA LEU A 634 -4.71 7.44 1.38
C LEU A 634 -5.94 8.03 0.69
N ALA A 635 -6.93 7.21 0.34
CA ALA A 635 -8.17 7.64 -0.31
C ALA A 635 -8.93 8.69 0.52
N ASP A 636 -9.06 8.44 1.83
CA ASP A 636 -9.70 9.37 2.77
C ASP A 636 -8.87 10.66 2.94
N MET A 637 -7.53 10.55 3.02
CA MET A 637 -6.63 11.70 3.14
C MET A 637 -6.78 12.71 1.98
N ILE A 638 -6.99 12.22 0.75
CA ILE A 638 -7.14 13.07 -0.46
C ILE A 638 -8.60 13.20 -0.93
N GLN A 639 -9.59 12.71 -0.19
CA GLN A 639 -11.01 12.78 -0.56
C GLN A 639 -11.44 14.22 -0.93
N HIS A 640 -10.99 15.20 -0.15
CA HIS A 640 -11.29 16.63 -0.32
C HIS A 640 -10.57 17.31 -1.50
N ILE A 641 -9.70 16.60 -2.23
CA ILE A 641 -8.97 17.13 -3.38
C ILE A 641 -9.70 16.73 -4.68
N PRO A 642 -10.00 17.66 -5.60
CA PRO A 642 -10.61 17.34 -6.88
C PRO A 642 -9.60 16.64 -7.80
N LEU A 643 -9.68 15.31 -7.84
CA LEU A 643 -8.92 14.43 -8.73
C LEU A 643 -9.91 13.52 -9.44
N ASN A 644 -9.64 13.26 -10.73
CA ASN A 644 -10.34 12.19 -11.45
C ASN A 644 -10.03 10.82 -10.81
N LEU A 645 -10.89 9.84 -11.04
CA LEU A 645 -10.82 8.55 -10.35
C LEU A 645 -9.53 7.80 -10.63
N ARG A 646 -9.09 7.73 -11.90
CA ARG A 646 -7.88 7.01 -12.30
C ARG A 646 -6.62 7.58 -11.63
N VAL A 647 -6.50 8.91 -11.59
CA VAL A 647 -5.43 9.61 -10.88
C VAL A 647 -5.52 9.34 -9.38
N ARG A 648 -6.71 9.46 -8.78
CA ARG A 648 -6.94 9.19 -7.36
C ARG A 648 -6.49 7.78 -6.98
N TYR A 649 -6.91 6.77 -7.76
CA TYR A 649 -6.50 5.37 -7.59
C TYR A 649 -4.97 5.23 -7.62
N VAL A 650 -4.30 5.79 -8.63
CA VAL A 650 -2.83 5.74 -8.74
C VAL A 650 -2.15 6.39 -7.53
N PHE A 651 -2.62 7.55 -7.06
CA PHE A 651 -2.13 8.16 -5.82
C PHE A 651 -2.36 7.25 -4.59
N CYS A 652 -3.52 6.58 -4.49
CA CYS A 652 -3.81 5.64 -3.40
C CYS A 652 -3.01 4.33 -3.46
N THR A 653 -2.41 3.98 -4.61
CA THR A 653 -1.43 2.88 -4.72
C THR A 653 0.01 3.29 -4.44
N ALA A 654 0.30 4.55 -4.11
CA ALA A 654 1.66 5.01 -3.85
C ALA A 654 2.17 4.46 -2.50
N PRO A 655 3.34 3.80 -2.45
CA PRO A 655 3.83 3.16 -1.22
C PRO A 655 4.37 4.20 -0.24
N ILE A 656 3.57 4.60 0.75
CA ILE A 656 4.01 5.52 1.82
C ILE A 656 3.92 4.90 3.21
N ASN A 657 4.81 5.35 4.10
CA ASN A 657 4.76 5.00 5.51
C ASN A 657 3.75 5.89 6.27
N ARG A 658 2.51 5.40 6.47
CA ARG A 658 1.46 6.12 7.23
C ARG A 658 1.84 6.52 8.67
N LYS A 659 2.92 5.97 9.22
CA LYS A 659 3.46 6.32 10.55
C LYS A 659 4.36 7.57 10.53
N GLN A 660 4.64 8.14 9.35
CA GLN A 660 5.46 9.36 9.18
C GLN A 660 4.61 10.57 8.76
N PRO A 661 4.31 11.53 9.68
CA PRO A 661 3.44 12.68 9.38
C PRO A 661 3.99 13.59 8.28
N PHE A 662 5.31 13.70 8.13
CA PHE A 662 5.94 14.50 7.08
C PHE A 662 5.69 13.92 5.68
N VAL A 663 5.76 12.59 5.53
CA VAL A 663 5.47 11.89 4.26
C VAL A 663 4.00 12.07 3.88
N CYS A 664 3.09 11.89 4.84
CA CYS A 664 1.65 12.13 4.64
C CYS A 664 1.35 13.59 4.25
N THR A 665 2.00 14.56 4.90
CA THR A 665 1.87 15.98 4.57
C THR A 665 2.40 16.30 3.17
N SER A 666 3.47 15.62 2.74
CA SER A 666 4.06 15.77 1.41
C SER A 666 3.17 15.17 0.33
N PHE A 667 2.67 13.95 0.54
CA PHE A 667 1.66 13.30 -0.31
C PHE A 667 0.43 14.20 -0.53
N LEU A 668 -0.11 14.77 0.54
CA LEU A 668 -1.24 15.71 0.47
C LEU A 668 -0.92 16.97 -0.34
N LYS A 669 0.31 17.51 -0.24
CA LYS A 669 0.77 18.62 -1.09
C LYS A 669 0.93 18.18 -2.54
N PHE A 670 1.48 17.00 -2.82
CA PHE A 670 1.68 16.47 -4.16
C PHE A 670 0.34 16.32 -4.91
N ALA A 671 -0.64 15.67 -4.27
CA ALA A 671 -2.01 15.56 -4.79
C ALA A 671 -2.66 16.93 -5.03
N ARG A 672 -2.41 17.91 -4.14
CA ARG A 672 -2.96 19.27 -4.28
C ARG A 672 -2.33 20.05 -5.43
N GLN A 673 -1.01 20.01 -5.59
CA GLN A 673 -0.34 20.64 -6.74
C GLN A 673 -0.79 19.99 -8.06
N TYR A 674 -0.92 18.66 -8.09
CA TYR A 674 -1.49 17.94 -9.24
C TYR A 674 -2.89 18.45 -9.60
N SER A 675 -3.80 18.54 -8.61
CA SER A 675 -5.19 19.00 -8.83
C SER A 675 -5.32 20.43 -9.36
N ARG A 676 -4.25 21.23 -9.27
CA ARG A 676 -4.19 22.61 -9.77
C ARG A 676 -3.47 22.74 -11.11
N ASN A 677 -2.96 21.63 -11.65
CA ASN A 677 -2.09 21.63 -12.82
C ASN A 677 -0.82 22.51 -12.61
N GLU A 678 -0.29 22.53 -11.38
CA GLU A 678 0.98 23.19 -11.01
C GLU A 678 2.12 22.14 -10.92
N PRO A 679 3.09 22.08 -11.86
CA PRO A 679 4.16 21.08 -11.83
C PRO A 679 5.07 21.20 -10.61
N LEU A 680 5.40 20.06 -10.01
CA LEU A 680 6.29 19.98 -8.86
C LEU A 680 7.74 19.96 -9.33
N THR A 681 8.31 21.13 -9.56
CA THR A 681 9.73 21.26 -9.92
C THR A 681 10.67 20.96 -8.74
N VAL A 682 11.92 20.62 -9.03
CA VAL A 682 12.99 20.45 -8.03
C VAL A 682 13.15 21.71 -7.17
N GLY A 683 12.98 22.90 -7.75
CA GLY A 683 12.98 24.17 -7.02
C GLY A 683 11.81 24.31 -6.03
N TRP A 684 10.64 23.76 -6.34
CA TRP A 684 9.53 23.65 -5.39
C TRP A 684 9.85 22.62 -4.29
N LEU A 685 10.41 21.46 -4.66
CA LEU A 685 10.71 20.37 -3.74
C LEU A 685 11.77 20.76 -2.71
N CYS A 686 12.87 21.37 -3.15
CA CYS A 686 13.92 21.91 -2.28
C CYS A 686 13.37 22.92 -1.26
N ARG A 687 12.43 23.79 -1.64
CA ARG A 687 11.78 24.72 -0.70
C ARG A 687 10.85 23.99 0.28
N HIS A 688 10.12 22.97 -0.16
CA HIS A 688 9.23 22.17 0.70
C HIS A 688 10.02 21.36 1.74
N VAL A 689 11.16 20.77 1.37
CA VAL A 689 12.03 20.00 2.31
C VAL A 689 13.06 20.87 3.05
N SER A 690 13.10 22.19 2.81
CA SER A 690 14.08 23.12 3.39
C SER A 690 15.55 22.75 3.11
N TRP A 691 15.85 22.44 1.85
CA TRP A 691 17.21 22.17 1.36
C TRP A 691 18.08 23.45 1.33
N PRO A 692 19.39 23.39 1.62
CA PRO A 692 20.18 22.23 2.00
C PRO A 692 19.91 21.75 3.43
N LEU A 693 19.86 20.43 3.60
CA LEU A 693 19.69 19.79 4.90
C LEU A 693 21.02 19.78 5.67
N ALA A 694 20.94 19.95 6.99
CA ALA A 694 22.09 19.84 7.87
C ALA A 694 22.36 18.38 8.27
N GLU A 695 23.61 18.08 8.63
CA GLU A 695 23.98 16.80 9.25
C GLU A 695 23.17 16.54 10.53
N PRO A 696 22.75 15.29 10.78
CA PRO A 696 21.95 14.96 11.95
C PRO A 696 22.77 15.09 13.23
N ARG A 697 22.20 15.70 14.28
CA ARG A 697 22.85 15.87 15.59
C ARG A 697 22.29 14.93 16.65
N ASN A 698 21.12 14.36 16.40
CA ASN A 698 20.39 13.46 17.29
C ASN A 698 19.55 12.46 16.48
N ILE A 699 18.94 11.44 17.13
CA ILE A 699 18.16 10.40 16.44
C ILE A 699 16.93 10.98 15.71
N ARG A 700 16.28 12.01 16.26
CA ARG A 700 15.10 12.64 15.64
C ARG A 700 15.48 13.34 14.33
N ASP A 701 16.66 13.94 14.24
CA ASP A 701 17.17 14.52 12.99
C ASP A 701 17.37 13.41 11.94
N LEU A 702 18.01 12.29 12.31
CA LEU A 702 18.20 11.14 11.43
C LEU A 702 16.87 10.57 10.93
N VAL A 703 15.88 10.41 11.80
CA VAL A 703 14.53 9.97 11.45
C VAL A 703 13.78 10.99 10.57
N HIS A 704 14.11 12.28 10.67
CA HIS A 704 13.61 13.29 9.74
C HIS A 704 14.27 13.16 8.36
N LEU A 705 15.59 12.91 8.29
CA LEU A 705 16.29 12.65 7.02
C LEU A 705 15.76 11.38 6.34
N GLU A 706 15.51 10.29 7.08
CA GLU A 706 14.77 9.11 6.58
C GLU A 706 13.42 9.54 5.97
N ALA A 707 12.63 10.35 6.67
CA ALA A 707 11.34 10.81 6.19
C ALA A 707 11.40 11.79 4.99
N VAL A 708 12.52 12.49 4.76
CA VAL A 708 12.74 13.26 3.52
C VAL A 708 13.15 12.33 2.37
N HIS A 709 13.94 11.29 2.64
CA HIS A 709 14.26 10.27 1.65
C HIS A 709 12.99 9.54 1.16
N ASP A 710 12.09 9.17 2.07
CA ASP A 710 10.76 8.62 1.73
C ASP A 710 9.95 9.56 0.82
N VAL A 711 10.06 10.89 1.00
CA VAL A 711 9.39 11.90 0.17
C VAL A 711 10.03 12.04 -1.22
N PHE A 712 11.34 11.82 -1.34
CA PHE A 712 12.01 11.75 -2.64
C PHE A 712 11.65 10.45 -3.38
N ASP A 713 11.62 9.30 -2.71
CA ASP A 713 11.13 8.06 -3.32
C ASP A 713 9.67 8.19 -3.78
N LEU A 714 8.79 8.83 -3.00
CA LEU A 714 7.41 9.12 -3.41
C LEU A 714 7.33 10.04 -4.66
N TYR A 715 8.16 11.09 -4.74
CA TYR A 715 8.25 11.95 -5.92
C TYR A 715 8.65 11.13 -7.16
N LEU A 716 9.67 10.28 -7.00
CA LEU A 716 10.27 9.48 -8.07
C LEU A 716 9.36 8.32 -8.49
N TRP A 717 8.54 7.79 -7.57
CA TRP A 717 7.46 6.87 -7.90
C TRP A 717 6.38 7.57 -8.74
N LEU A 718 5.95 8.78 -8.36
CA LEU A 718 4.91 9.52 -9.08
C LEU A 718 5.36 10.01 -10.47
N SER A 719 6.64 10.34 -10.67
CA SER A 719 7.13 10.80 -11.98
C SER A 719 7.02 9.76 -13.09
N TYR A 720 7.18 8.46 -12.79
CA TYR A 720 6.94 7.39 -13.78
C TYR A 720 5.46 7.15 -14.10
N ARG A 721 4.52 7.86 -13.47
CA ARG A 721 3.08 7.85 -13.79
C ARG A 721 2.57 9.21 -14.31
N PHE A 722 3.21 10.31 -13.90
CA PHE A 722 2.75 11.68 -14.11
C PHE A 722 3.89 12.60 -14.55
N MET A 723 4.57 12.24 -15.64
CA MET A 723 5.83 12.86 -16.09
C MET A 723 5.76 14.40 -16.19
N ASP A 724 4.71 14.97 -16.79
CA ASP A 724 4.56 16.43 -16.97
C ASP A 724 4.39 17.18 -15.63
N MET A 725 3.87 16.50 -14.60
CA MET A 725 3.61 17.07 -13.28
C MET A 725 4.75 16.86 -12.29
N PHE A 726 5.67 15.94 -12.57
CA PHE A 726 6.86 15.62 -11.77
C PHE A 726 8.10 15.50 -12.69
N PRO A 727 8.46 16.57 -13.43
CA PRO A 727 9.40 16.48 -14.55
C PRO A 727 10.86 16.24 -14.14
N ASP A 728 11.26 16.72 -12.96
CA ASP A 728 12.68 16.85 -12.59
C ASP A 728 13.29 15.58 -11.97
N ALA A 729 12.80 14.40 -12.37
CA ALA A 729 13.11 13.10 -11.74
C ALA A 729 14.63 12.80 -11.64
N LEU A 730 15.42 13.16 -12.66
CA LEU A 730 16.88 12.98 -12.62
C LEU A 730 17.54 13.87 -11.56
N LEU A 731 17.14 15.15 -11.48
CA LEU A 731 17.67 16.10 -10.50
C LEU A 731 17.27 15.72 -9.07
N VAL A 732 16.06 15.21 -8.87
CA VAL A 732 15.60 14.69 -7.57
C VAL A 732 16.34 13.41 -7.17
N ARG A 733 16.74 12.54 -8.12
CA ARG A 733 17.61 11.40 -7.82
C ARG A 733 19.00 11.84 -7.34
N ASP A 734 19.60 12.87 -7.94
CA ASP A 734 20.92 13.35 -7.51
C ASP A 734 20.89 14.03 -6.13
N LEU A 735 19.78 14.68 -5.78
CA LEU A 735 19.53 15.12 -4.40
C LEU A 735 19.30 13.94 -3.44
N GLN A 736 18.62 12.88 -3.88
CA GLN A 736 18.44 11.66 -3.09
C GLN A 736 19.78 10.95 -2.81
N ARG A 737 20.69 10.89 -3.78
CA ARG A 737 22.06 10.34 -3.60
C ARG A 737 22.88 11.15 -2.58
N GLN A 738 22.77 12.48 -2.59
CA GLN A 738 23.38 13.36 -1.60
C GLN A 738 22.78 13.12 -0.20
N LEU A 739 21.45 12.92 -0.11
CA LEU A 739 20.75 12.64 1.14
C LEU A 739 21.09 11.26 1.71
N ASP A 740 21.14 10.20 0.89
CA ASP A 740 21.61 8.87 1.31
C ASP A 740 23.04 8.96 1.87
N SER A 741 23.93 9.72 1.22
CA SER A 741 25.30 9.96 1.72
C SER A 741 25.34 10.64 3.10
N ALA A 742 24.46 11.63 3.34
CA ALA A 742 24.34 12.29 4.64
C ALA A 742 23.70 11.38 5.72
N ILE A 743 22.75 10.53 5.34
CA ILE A 743 22.16 9.51 6.22
C ILE A 743 23.21 8.44 6.56
N GLN A 744 24.02 8.01 5.60
CA GLN A 744 25.10 7.05 5.79
C GLN A 744 26.13 7.55 6.82
N GLU A 745 26.50 8.83 6.76
CA GLU A 745 27.40 9.44 7.77
C GLU A 745 26.71 9.58 9.13
N GLY A 746 25.42 9.94 9.16
CA GLY A 746 24.61 9.92 10.38
C GLY A 746 24.54 8.54 11.04
N VAL A 747 24.38 7.47 10.25
CA VAL A 747 24.37 6.08 10.73
C VAL A 747 25.78 5.61 11.13
N ARG A 748 26.84 6.07 10.45
CA ARG A 748 28.23 5.83 10.90
C ARG A 748 28.51 6.42 12.28
N ASN A 749 27.87 7.55 12.61
CA ASN A 749 27.97 8.22 13.91
C ASN A 749 26.78 7.95 14.85
N ILE A 750 25.96 6.91 14.60
CA ILE A 750 24.65 6.72 15.25
C ILE A 750 24.71 6.74 16.78
N THR A 751 25.79 6.22 17.36
CA THR A 751 26.04 6.20 18.80
C THR A 751 26.20 7.60 19.41
N ARG A 752 26.85 8.52 18.70
CA ARG A 752 26.94 9.95 19.08
C ARG A 752 25.55 10.59 19.04
N LEU A 753 24.75 10.27 18.03
CA LEU A 753 23.35 10.74 17.92
C LEU A 753 22.48 10.21 19.07
N ILE A 754 22.71 8.96 19.51
CA ILE A 754 22.03 8.36 20.66
C ILE A 754 22.39 9.11 21.95
N ARG A 755 23.68 9.31 22.24
CA ARG A 755 24.16 10.05 23.42
C ARG A 755 23.53 11.45 23.51
N ALA A 756 23.61 12.25 22.44
CA ALA A 756 23.03 13.59 22.37
C ALA A 756 21.50 13.62 22.54
N THR A 757 20.79 12.55 22.15
CA THR A 757 19.33 12.43 22.32
C THR A 757 18.93 12.23 23.78
N GLU A 758 19.77 11.59 24.60
CA GLU A 758 19.52 11.38 26.03
C GLU A 758 19.96 12.57 26.89
N GLU A 759 21.09 13.20 26.57
CA GLU A 759 21.50 14.47 27.20
C GLU A 759 20.42 15.54 27.04
N SER A 760 19.77 15.58 25.86
CA SER A 760 18.60 16.44 25.58
C SER A 760 17.32 16.06 26.37
N ARG A 761 17.27 14.89 27.02
CA ARG A 761 16.16 14.42 27.87
C ARG A 761 16.48 14.51 29.36
N GLY A 762 17.75 14.46 29.75
CA GLY A 762 18.20 14.54 31.15
C GLY A 762 18.10 15.93 31.80
N GLY A 763 17.55 16.93 31.10
CA GLY A 763 17.47 18.34 31.51
C GLY A 763 16.51 18.68 32.66
N VAL A 764 16.36 17.81 33.66
CA VAL A 764 15.63 18.09 34.91
C VAL A 764 16.60 17.91 36.09
N PRO A 765 16.93 18.97 36.84
CA PRO A 765 17.98 18.90 37.86
C PRO A 765 17.51 18.09 39.08
N HIS A 766 18.01 16.86 39.20
CA HIS A 766 17.83 16.03 40.37
C HIS A 766 18.57 16.67 41.56
N LYS A 767 17.85 17.33 42.47
CA LYS A 767 18.45 17.73 43.76
C LYS A 767 18.85 16.46 44.51
N GLN A 768 20.16 16.25 44.67
CA GLN A 768 20.66 15.37 45.73
C GLN A 768 20.50 16.10 47.05
N GLY A 769 19.76 15.49 47.99
CA GLY A 769 19.67 15.98 49.36
C GLY A 769 20.82 15.38 50.18
N SER A 770 21.89 16.15 50.37
CA SER A 770 22.80 15.93 51.50
C SER A 770 22.08 16.42 52.76
N GLY A 771 21.72 15.50 53.65
CA GLY A 771 21.28 15.84 55.00
C GLY A 771 22.49 16.00 55.91
N GLU A 772 22.49 17.06 56.71
CA GLU A 772 23.36 17.24 57.88
C GLU A 772 22.63 18.17 58.87
N ASP A 773 22.88 17.98 60.16
CA ASP A 773 21.91 18.23 61.24
C ASP A 773 21.80 19.68 61.76
N ASP A 774 20.80 19.93 62.60
CA ASP A 774 20.64 21.14 63.40
C ASP A 774 21.86 21.43 64.30
N SER A 775 22.30 22.70 64.39
CA SER A 775 22.24 23.45 65.66
C SER A 775 22.80 24.90 65.64
N SER A 776 22.00 25.80 66.21
CA SER A 776 22.35 27.00 67.03
C SER A 776 23.47 28.01 66.66
N SER A 777 23.03 29.28 66.62
CA SER A 777 23.60 30.48 67.29
C SER A 777 24.86 31.22 66.78
N ALA A 778 24.57 32.41 66.22
CA ALA A 778 24.97 33.75 66.72
C ALA A 778 26.28 34.46 66.28
N ASP A 779 26.10 35.79 66.12
CA ASP A 779 26.99 36.95 66.08
C ASP A 779 28.18 37.13 65.09
N SER A 780 27.98 38.05 64.14
CA SER A 780 28.49 39.45 64.13
C SER A 780 29.96 39.79 64.49
N PRO A 781 30.53 40.93 64.01
CA PRO A 781 30.38 41.57 62.68
C PRO A 781 31.70 42.21 62.10
N ASN A 782 31.60 42.85 60.92
CA ASN A 782 32.45 43.96 60.39
C ASN A 782 33.88 43.72 59.80
N ARG A 783 34.04 44.21 58.53
CA ARG A 783 35.07 45.08 57.91
C ARG A 783 36.46 45.32 58.59
N PRO A 784 37.57 45.60 57.83
CA PRO A 784 37.58 46.63 56.76
C PRO A 784 38.59 46.57 55.55
N THR A 785 38.22 47.33 54.50
CA THR A 785 38.99 48.14 53.49
C THR A 785 40.45 47.90 53.02
N GLN A 786 40.63 48.07 51.68
CA GLN A 786 41.75 48.74 50.95
C GLN A 786 43.09 47.95 50.79
N THR A 787 44.05 48.29 49.89
CA THR A 787 44.44 49.57 49.23
C THR A 787 45.18 49.39 47.86
N GLN A 788 45.02 50.36 46.92
CA GLN A 788 45.95 50.78 45.83
C GLN A 788 46.36 49.74 44.72
N GLY A 789 46.84 50.11 43.51
CA GLY A 789 47.19 51.41 42.89
C GLY A 789 47.05 51.44 41.33
N PRO A 790 47.53 52.49 40.61
CA PRO A 790 46.98 52.88 39.28
C PRO A 790 47.97 52.97 38.08
N ASP A 791 47.46 53.10 36.82
CA ASP A 791 47.93 54.15 35.86
C ASP A 791 47.03 54.38 34.59
N ARG A 792 47.23 55.55 33.94
CA ARG A 792 47.10 55.96 32.51
C ARG A 792 45.81 55.86 31.64
N THR A 793 45.09 57.00 31.59
CA THR A 793 44.79 57.86 30.39
C THR A 793 44.11 57.37 29.09
N SER A 794 43.04 58.09 28.71
CA SER A 794 42.54 58.38 27.33
C SER A 794 43.50 59.30 26.52
N GLY A 795 43.38 59.58 25.22
CA GLY A 795 42.38 59.28 24.16
C GLY A 795 42.40 60.35 23.03
N THR A 796 41.25 60.61 22.38
CA THR A 796 40.93 61.70 21.39
C THR A 796 41.20 61.49 19.88
N GLY A 797 40.39 62.18 19.04
CA GLY A 797 40.34 61.99 17.57
C GLY A 797 39.59 63.07 16.74
N TYR A 798 39.42 64.29 17.25
CA TYR A 798 39.00 65.52 16.52
C TYR A 798 37.59 65.62 15.85
N ARG A 799 37.34 66.78 15.22
CA ARG A 799 36.02 67.46 15.06
C ARG A 799 36.07 68.56 13.99
N ARG A 800 35.08 68.70 13.06
CA ARG A 800 34.59 70.00 12.47
C ARG A 800 33.56 69.89 11.30
N LYS A 801 32.54 70.77 11.34
CA LYS A 801 31.75 71.43 10.22
C LYS A 801 31.04 70.54 9.16
N GLY A 802 29.97 71.00 8.47
CA GLY A 802 29.10 72.19 8.63
C GLY A 802 28.54 72.79 7.30
N GLN A 803 27.27 73.27 7.32
CA GLN A 803 26.52 73.96 6.22
C GLN A 803 26.08 73.10 5.01
N GLY A 804 24.95 73.34 4.30
CA GLY A 804 23.68 74.00 4.71
C GLY A 804 22.97 74.92 3.67
N THR A 805 21.85 74.47 3.06
CA THR A 805 20.77 75.25 2.36
C THR A 805 19.54 74.31 2.20
N LYS A 806 18.27 74.67 2.54
CA LYS A 806 17.27 75.51 1.82
C LYS A 806 16.96 75.01 0.40
N ASN A 807 15.73 74.80 -0.10
CA ASN A 807 14.30 74.99 0.34
C ASN A 807 13.43 74.02 -0.55
N GLN A 808 12.09 73.78 -0.47
CA GLN A 808 10.93 74.27 0.33
C GLN A 808 9.79 73.17 0.34
N GLY A 809 8.51 73.51 0.58
CA GLY A 809 7.31 72.65 0.40
C GLY A 809 6.28 73.24 -0.60
N PRO A 810 4.98 72.81 -0.65
CA PRO A 810 4.24 71.94 0.30
C PRO A 810 3.33 70.82 -0.30
N GLY A 811 2.77 69.95 0.56
CA GLY A 811 1.41 69.40 0.42
C GLY A 811 1.21 67.91 0.05
N GLY A 812 0.26 67.24 0.72
CA GLY A 812 -0.64 66.31 0.00
C GLY A 812 -0.57 64.77 0.17
N ALA A 813 -0.65 64.24 1.39
CA ALA A 813 -1.24 62.91 1.73
C ALA A 813 -0.61 61.56 1.26
N ALA A 814 -1.04 60.48 1.93
CA ALA A 814 -0.93 59.06 1.56
C ALA A 814 0.43 58.33 1.61
N ASP A 815 1.00 58.22 2.83
CA ASP A 815 1.74 57.02 3.26
C ASP A 815 0.75 55.81 3.40
N MET A 816 1.14 54.53 3.53
CA MET A 816 2.43 53.99 3.95
C MET A 816 2.75 52.61 3.35
N ARG A 817 4.04 52.35 3.05
CA ARG A 817 4.60 50.99 2.99
C ARG A 817 5.34 50.69 4.30
N ILE A 818 5.16 49.51 4.88
CA ILE A 818 5.95 49.05 6.03
C ILE A 818 6.75 47.81 5.62
N GLY A 819 8.04 47.80 5.98
CA GLY A 819 8.94 46.66 5.85
C GLY A 819 9.68 46.38 7.15
N ASN A 820 9.99 45.10 7.38
CA ASN A 820 10.90 44.51 8.39
C ASN A 820 11.30 45.34 9.64
N THR A 821 10.93 44.82 10.81
CA THR A 821 11.70 45.04 12.05
C THR A 821 11.98 43.71 12.76
N THR A 822 13.22 43.52 13.19
CA THR A 822 13.73 42.28 13.79
C THR A 822 13.19 42.04 15.21
N LEU A 823 12.64 40.85 15.48
CA LEU A 823 12.28 40.44 16.84
C LEU A 823 13.49 39.87 17.58
N LYS A 824 13.89 40.54 18.68
CA LYS A 824 14.83 40.00 19.67
C LYS A 824 14.12 38.99 20.57
N ALA A 825 14.83 37.95 21.00
CA ALA A 825 14.33 37.02 22.02
C ALA A 825 14.18 37.73 23.38
N VAL A 826 13.01 37.56 24.02
CA VAL A 826 12.73 38.01 25.39
C VAL A 826 12.50 36.78 26.26
N LYS A 827 13.10 36.75 27.45
CA LYS A 827 13.00 35.63 28.40
C LYS A 827 11.69 35.69 29.19
N GLY A 828 11.09 34.52 29.45
CA GLY A 828 10.27 34.28 30.64
C GLY A 828 8.95 35.03 30.76
N GLY A 829 7.91 34.53 30.10
CA GLY A 829 6.50 34.85 30.37
C GLY A 829 5.64 33.61 30.07
N SER A 830 4.43 33.52 30.63
CA SER A 830 3.54 32.39 30.33
C SER A 830 3.00 32.47 28.91
N LEU A 831 2.71 31.32 28.29
CA LEU A 831 2.11 31.26 26.94
C LEU A 831 0.82 32.08 26.85
N SER A 832 0.02 32.11 27.92
CA SER A 832 -1.18 32.94 28.02
C SER A 832 -0.91 34.45 27.94
N GLU A 833 0.19 34.93 28.53
CA GLU A 833 0.58 36.35 28.45
C GLU A 833 1.13 36.70 27.08
N GLN A 834 1.88 35.80 26.44
CA GLN A 834 2.36 35.97 25.07
C GLN A 834 1.21 36.07 24.07
N LEU A 835 0.17 35.25 24.19
CA LEU A 835 -1.01 35.28 23.32
C LEU A 835 -1.89 36.53 23.53
N LEU A 836 -1.99 37.02 24.77
CA LEU A 836 -2.59 38.33 25.07
C LEU A 836 -1.81 39.48 24.43
N GLN A 837 -0.48 39.47 24.59
CA GLN A 837 0.41 40.52 24.09
C GLN A 837 0.51 40.54 22.55
N GLN A 838 0.24 39.41 21.89
CA GLN A 838 0.09 39.30 20.43
C GLN A 838 -1.33 39.64 19.92
N GLY A 839 -2.29 39.93 20.80
CA GLY A 839 -3.68 40.23 20.44
C GLY A 839 -4.48 39.02 19.92
N LEU A 840 -3.89 37.81 19.92
CA LEU A 840 -4.52 36.57 19.46
C LEU A 840 -5.53 35.99 20.48
N LEU A 841 -5.52 36.51 21.70
CA LEU A 841 -6.45 36.15 22.77
C LEU A 841 -6.86 37.42 23.52
N THR A 842 -8.13 37.53 23.93
CA THR A 842 -8.58 38.62 24.81
C THR A 842 -8.62 38.17 26.28
N GLN A 843 -8.55 39.12 27.22
CA GLN A 843 -8.64 38.81 28.65
C GLN A 843 -9.97 38.14 29.04
N GLN A 844 -11.06 38.44 28.31
CA GLN A 844 -12.34 37.76 28.49
C GLN A 844 -12.28 36.30 28.01
N MET A 845 -11.70 36.03 26.83
CA MET A 845 -11.53 34.67 26.31
C MET A 845 -10.63 33.82 27.22
N LEU A 846 -9.53 34.38 27.75
CA LEU A 846 -8.67 33.67 28.70
C LEU A 846 -9.43 33.31 30.00
N ASN A 847 -10.27 34.22 30.50
CA ASN A 847 -11.11 33.97 31.67
C ASN A 847 -12.23 32.95 31.40
N GLN A 848 -12.76 32.89 30.18
CA GLN A 848 -13.72 31.86 29.77
C GLN A 848 -13.04 30.47 29.68
N LEU A 849 -11.92 30.36 28.97
CA LEU A 849 -11.15 29.11 28.87
C LEU A 849 -10.73 28.58 30.25
N ARG A 850 -10.36 29.47 31.19
CA ARG A 850 -10.08 29.09 32.59
C ARG A 850 -11.30 28.55 33.33
N ARG A 851 -12.52 29.06 33.07
CA ARG A 851 -13.77 28.52 33.64
C ARG A 851 -14.14 27.18 33.03
N GLU A 852 -13.90 26.99 31.73
CA GLU A 852 -14.16 25.73 31.02
C GLU A 852 -13.21 24.63 31.50
N LEU A 853 -11.90 24.89 31.57
CA LEU A 853 -10.92 23.98 32.19
C LEU A 853 -11.22 23.66 33.67
N ALA A 854 -11.77 24.61 34.43
CA ALA A 854 -12.20 24.37 35.80
C ALA A 854 -13.46 23.48 35.88
N ARG A 855 -14.39 23.59 34.93
CA ARG A 855 -15.53 22.66 34.80
C ARG A 855 -15.07 21.26 34.39
N ASP A 856 -14.15 21.16 33.44
CA ASP A 856 -13.64 19.88 32.92
C ASP A 856 -12.82 19.11 33.98
N LYS A 857 -12.05 19.82 34.82
CA LYS A 857 -11.46 19.20 36.01
C LYS A 857 -12.50 18.75 37.04
N LYS A 858 -13.64 19.44 37.16
CA LYS A 858 -14.71 19.08 38.09
C LYS A 858 -15.58 17.93 37.59
N SER A 859 -15.71 17.73 36.27
CA SER A 859 -16.36 16.53 35.70
C SER A 859 -15.48 15.29 35.86
N ARG A 860 -14.16 15.40 35.64
CA ARG A 860 -13.22 14.28 35.87
C ARG A 860 -13.04 13.92 37.34
N GLY A 861 -12.92 14.91 38.22
CA GLY A 861 -12.80 14.67 39.67
C GLY A 861 -14.02 14.01 40.34
N ASN A 862 -15.15 13.93 39.63
CA ASN A 862 -16.35 13.22 40.06
C ASN A 862 -16.43 11.77 39.53
N ALA A 863 -15.40 11.27 38.83
CA ALA A 863 -15.36 9.93 38.22
C ALA A 863 -14.22 9.03 38.75
N GLU A 864 -13.38 9.54 39.66
CA GLU A 864 -12.24 8.83 40.26
C GLU A 864 -12.30 8.92 41.80
N GLY A 865 -13.47 8.60 42.39
CA GLY A 865 -13.77 8.88 43.80
C GLY A 865 -14.90 8.07 44.43
N ASP A 866 -15.01 6.79 44.09
CA ASP A 866 -15.95 5.84 44.72
C ASP A 866 -15.36 4.41 44.71
N ASP A 867 -14.38 4.13 45.58
CA ASP A 867 -13.84 2.78 45.83
C ASP A 867 -13.06 2.73 47.18
N GLY A 868 -13.69 2.19 48.24
CA GLY A 868 -13.12 2.00 49.60
C GLY A 868 -13.14 3.25 50.52
N ASP A 869 -13.43 3.17 51.82
CA ASP A 869 -13.57 2.01 52.74
C ASP A 869 -14.48 2.37 53.96
N GLY A 870 -14.98 1.37 54.69
CA GLY A 870 -15.84 1.49 55.89
C GLY A 870 -17.19 0.75 55.74
N ASP A 871 -17.70 -0.01 56.72
CA ASP A 871 -17.36 -0.09 58.15
C ASP A 871 -17.49 -1.54 58.70
N LYS A 872 -17.12 -1.73 59.97
CA LYS A 872 -17.05 -3.01 60.71
C LYS A 872 -18.43 -3.59 61.05
N PRO A 873 -18.47 -4.89 61.39
CA PRO A 873 -19.04 -5.21 62.70
C PRO A 873 -18.17 -6.19 63.51
N GLY A 874 -18.29 -6.12 64.84
CA GLY A 874 -17.58 -7.00 65.77
C GLY A 874 -18.52 -7.84 66.64
N HIS A 875 -18.18 -9.12 66.77
CA HIS A 875 -18.51 -10.05 67.87
C HIS A 875 -19.94 -10.65 68.05
N ARG A 876 -19.92 -11.98 68.26
CA ARG A 876 -20.83 -12.86 69.04
C ARG A 876 -22.21 -13.24 68.47
N GLY A 877 -22.45 -14.56 68.37
CA GLY A 877 -23.80 -15.14 68.54
C GLY A 877 -24.14 -16.40 67.73
N ASN A 878 -23.99 -17.58 68.36
CA ASN A 878 -24.68 -18.87 68.14
C ASN A 878 -25.03 -19.44 66.73
N SER A 879 -24.72 -20.74 66.62
CA SER A 879 -25.27 -21.79 65.74
C SER A 879 -26.80 -22.04 65.91
N PRO A 880 -27.42 -23.02 65.23
CA PRO A 880 -27.07 -23.75 63.98
C PRO A 880 -28.24 -23.82 62.95
N GLY A 881 -28.06 -24.45 61.78
CA GLY A 881 -29.18 -24.81 60.89
C GLY A 881 -28.84 -25.52 59.58
N ASP A 882 -29.59 -26.58 59.26
CA ASP A 882 -29.61 -27.40 58.03
C ASP A 882 -29.60 -26.61 56.70
N ALA A 883 -28.96 -27.00 55.58
CA ALA A 883 -28.73 -28.28 54.88
C ALA A 883 -29.69 -28.54 53.68
N LYS A 884 -29.11 -29.07 52.58
CA LYS A 884 -29.70 -29.30 51.22
C LYS A 884 -29.94 -28.02 50.38
N GLY A 885 -29.79 -28.03 49.05
CA GLY A 885 -29.19 -29.09 48.22
C GLY A 885 -29.36 -28.91 46.70
N SER A 886 -28.40 -29.47 45.95
CA SER A 886 -28.51 -30.00 44.57
C SER A 886 -29.19 -29.22 43.43
N ARG A 887 -28.36 -28.94 42.41
CA ARG A 887 -28.65 -28.94 40.95
C ARG A 887 -29.50 -27.80 40.35
N GLY A 888 -29.08 -27.43 39.15
CA GLY A 888 -29.58 -26.40 38.25
C GLY A 888 -28.56 -26.28 37.11
#